data_AF-A0A0S7Z960-F1
#
_entry.id   AF-A0A0S7Z960-F1
#
_cell.length_a   1.000
_cell.length_b   1.000
_cell.length_c   1.000
_cell.angle_alpha   90.00
_cell.angle_beta   90.00
_cell.angle_gamma   90.00
#
_symmetry.space_group_name_H-M   'P 1'
#
loop_
_entity.id
_entity.type
_entity.pdbx_description
1 polymer ?
#
loop_
_entity_poly.entity_id
_entity_poly.type
_entity_poly.pdbx_seq_one_letter_code
_entity_poly.pdbx_strand_id
1 'polypeptide(L)'
;MRRHGYRQVLCSVLASLLALLLSLTPLGTFAQISKSPPPLGARTHTVVPAERYRAAGLKRWLLGSDYRDLWTSPLEVPVLNLDSVGSGLTPLRTGGFGQSVSLHFQGNDGRRYVVRSLDKDPTKRLLPQLKNTFAEDIIQDQISALHPTGALVVDALLEATGILHASHRLVIIPDDPRLGEFREEFAGLVGMLVLHPDEGADNTPGFAGSRRIAGSETFFELLEESPCDRVDARAFLKARLLDMLIGDKDRHSGQWRWAGFPAGSCRVWLPIPEDRDQAFVHFDGFVNWITRLPRPQQIKFEAGFPNIVGLTFNGWEVDRELLAELEKPTWDSLVAAVALELTDSVIDAAVRRLPPAHSRLSGDHLSQALKSRRDRLATAADSYYHLISSSVDIKATDLAERAELEHGANGDLRVRVGLRDADAPRAGPYFRRTFHPDETREVRLYLRGGDDSVEVTGASGRIVVRVDGGAGDDRFANSSMSNAGKTRFYDSRGANDFVVGTGAKVDVRPWNRPPARDQAHKFALDWGGRRLAYPLFSYAPDPGLLFAVSFYSENYGYRKDPFKTQHAVVAGIITNGPEPIVGYRGTFRSLWPRIDGSVRIEYSGLDFLRFHGFGNETEVPNAASFYKLQQRNALIFPTLAIRKGHNRGAREGAG
;
A
#
# COMPACT_ATOMS: atom_id res chain seq x y z
N MET A 1 8.58 13.47 25.60
CA MET A 1 7.60 12.66 26.34
C MET A 1 6.13 12.73 25.87
N ARG A 2 5.69 13.57 24.91
CA ARG A 2 4.25 13.67 24.52
C ARG A 2 3.89 13.23 23.10
N ARG A 3 4.70 12.41 22.43
CA ARG A 3 4.30 11.72 21.16
C ARG A 3 3.49 10.44 21.40
N HIS A 4 3.38 9.97 22.65
CA HIS A 4 2.74 8.68 22.98
C HIS A 4 1.25 8.80 23.35
N GLY A 5 0.71 10.00 23.60
CA GLY A 5 -0.69 10.17 24.00
C GLY A 5 -1.72 9.80 22.93
N TYR A 6 -1.36 9.92 21.65
CA TYR A 6 -2.25 9.62 20.52
C TYR A 6 -2.62 8.12 20.39
N ARG A 7 -1.75 7.22 20.86
CA ARG A 7 -2.01 5.77 20.85
C ARG A 7 -2.75 5.29 22.11
N GLN A 8 -2.53 5.94 23.25
CA GLN A 8 -3.02 5.45 24.54
C GLN A 8 -4.54 5.52 24.70
N VAL A 9 -5.21 6.57 24.19
CA VAL A 9 -6.67 6.74 24.38
C VAL A 9 -7.51 5.84 23.47
N LEU A 10 -7.05 5.60 22.24
CA LEU A 10 -7.71 4.62 21.35
C LEU A 10 -7.56 3.20 21.91
N CYS A 11 -6.38 2.89 22.49
CA CYS A 11 -6.11 1.62 23.14
C CYS A 11 -6.98 1.38 24.38
N SER A 12 -7.31 2.40 25.18
CA SER A 12 -8.07 2.19 26.43
C SER A 12 -9.56 1.88 26.18
N VAL A 13 -10.21 2.53 25.21
CA VAL A 13 -11.61 2.23 24.85
C VAL A 13 -11.75 0.85 24.20
N LEU A 14 -10.81 0.51 23.31
CA LEU A 14 -10.72 -0.84 22.71
C LEU A 14 -10.45 -1.89 23.80
N ALA A 15 -9.53 -1.63 24.74
CA ALA A 15 -9.20 -2.56 25.82
C ALA A 15 -10.39 -2.85 26.74
N SER A 16 -11.24 -1.86 27.05
CA SER A 16 -12.42 -2.07 27.91
C SER A 16 -13.53 -2.88 27.20
N LEU A 17 -13.78 -2.65 25.91
CA LEU A 17 -14.74 -3.44 25.12
C LEU A 17 -14.22 -4.86 24.86
N LEU A 18 -12.90 -5.01 24.70
CA LEU A 18 -12.23 -6.30 24.55
C LEU A 18 -12.19 -7.12 25.85
N ALA A 19 -12.05 -6.46 27.00
CA ALA A 19 -12.18 -7.08 28.32
C ALA A 19 -13.58 -7.66 28.58
N LEU A 20 -14.62 -7.09 27.99
CA LEU A 20 -16.00 -7.59 28.10
C LEU A 20 -16.28 -8.80 27.20
N LEU A 21 -15.59 -8.93 26.06
CA LEU A 21 -15.64 -10.13 25.20
C LEU A 21 -14.96 -11.33 25.88
N LEU A 22 -13.92 -11.08 26.67
CA LEU A 22 -13.11 -12.09 27.37
C LEU A 22 -13.89 -12.85 28.46
N SER A 23 -14.98 -12.29 29.00
CA SER A 23 -15.84 -13.01 29.94
C SER A 23 -16.81 -14.01 29.27
N LEU A 24 -16.86 -14.05 27.93
CA LEU A 24 -17.87 -14.78 27.17
C LEU A 24 -17.31 -15.81 26.17
N THR A 25 -15.99 -15.96 26.04
CA THR A 25 -15.38 -16.93 25.10
C THR A 25 -14.42 -17.89 25.80
N PRO A 26 -14.58 -19.22 25.68
CA PRO A 26 -13.59 -20.17 26.18
C PRO A 26 -12.26 -19.99 25.45
N LEU A 27 -11.16 -20.08 26.20
CA LEU A 27 -9.79 -20.11 25.68
C LEU A 27 -9.65 -21.33 24.73
N GLY A 28 -9.73 -21.08 23.44
CA GLY A 28 -9.58 -22.10 22.40
C GLY A 28 -8.12 -22.48 22.18
N THR A 29 -7.92 -23.67 21.61
CA THR A 29 -6.64 -24.20 21.16
C THR A 29 -5.91 -23.23 20.22
N PHE A 30 -4.61 -23.04 20.47
CA PHE A 30 -3.73 -22.11 19.75
C PHE A 30 -3.76 -22.30 18.22
N ALA A 31 -3.52 -21.20 17.50
CA ALA A 31 -3.67 -21.10 16.05
C ALA A 31 -2.72 -22.03 15.28
N GLN A 32 -3.24 -23.18 14.82
CA GLN A 32 -2.62 -23.98 13.75
C GLN A 32 -3.48 -23.90 12.49
N ILE A 33 -2.85 -23.82 11.32
CA ILE A 33 -3.56 -23.88 10.02
C ILE A 33 -4.37 -25.17 9.95
N SER A 34 -5.63 -25.08 9.51
CA SER A 34 -6.52 -26.23 9.39
C SER A 34 -5.95 -27.29 8.44
N LYS A 35 -5.91 -28.56 8.89
CA LYS A 35 -5.50 -29.73 8.10
C LYS A 35 -6.55 -30.83 8.22
N SER A 36 -6.88 -31.47 7.12
CA SER A 36 -7.81 -32.59 7.07
C SER A 36 -7.31 -33.64 6.08
N PRO A 37 -6.42 -34.56 6.50
CA PRO A 37 -5.86 -35.59 5.62
C PRO A 37 -6.97 -36.39 4.92
N PRO A 38 -6.97 -36.47 3.57
CA PRO A 38 -7.95 -37.24 2.85
C PRO A 38 -7.72 -38.75 3.05
N PRO A 39 -8.76 -39.60 3.01
CA PRO A 39 -8.59 -41.05 2.99
C PRO A 39 -7.70 -41.51 1.84
N LEU A 40 -6.93 -42.58 2.05
CA LEU A 40 -6.05 -43.13 1.02
C LEU A 40 -6.84 -43.48 -0.25
N GLY A 41 -6.38 -42.99 -1.40
CA GLY A 41 -7.03 -43.22 -2.70
C GLY A 41 -8.24 -42.34 -3.00
N ALA A 42 -8.63 -41.41 -2.11
CA ALA A 42 -9.69 -40.45 -2.37
C ALA A 42 -9.32 -39.50 -3.52
N ARG A 43 -10.28 -39.23 -4.42
CA ARG A 43 -10.12 -38.25 -5.51
C ARG A 43 -10.59 -36.85 -5.11
N THR A 44 -11.59 -36.79 -4.25
CA THR A 44 -12.11 -35.58 -3.62
C THR A 44 -12.24 -35.83 -2.12
N HIS A 45 -12.21 -34.76 -1.34
CA HIS A 45 -12.37 -34.83 0.12
C HIS A 45 -13.17 -33.62 0.61
N THR A 46 -14.12 -33.86 1.51
CA THR A 46 -14.93 -32.79 2.08
C THR A 46 -14.22 -32.20 3.28
N VAL A 47 -13.95 -30.90 3.23
CA VAL A 47 -13.23 -30.16 4.27
C VAL A 47 -13.99 -28.92 4.69
N VAL A 48 -13.82 -28.50 5.94
CA VAL A 48 -14.23 -27.17 6.40
C VAL A 48 -12.96 -26.31 6.44
N PRO A 49 -12.88 -25.21 5.66
CA PRO A 49 -11.67 -24.40 5.57
C PRO A 49 -11.08 -23.99 6.92
N ALA A 50 -11.92 -23.44 7.82
CA ALA A 50 -11.48 -23.04 9.15
C ALA A 50 -12.69 -22.85 10.11
N GLU A 51 -12.99 -23.89 10.88
CA GLU A 51 -14.11 -23.90 11.85
C GLU A 51 -13.97 -22.80 12.93
N ARG A 52 -12.74 -22.42 13.25
CA ARG A 52 -12.40 -21.39 14.25
C ARG A 52 -13.03 -20.02 14.00
N TYR A 53 -13.40 -19.71 12.75
CA TYR A 53 -13.98 -18.41 12.41
C TYR A 53 -15.47 -18.31 12.70
N ARG A 54 -16.11 -19.40 13.15
CA ARG A 54 -17.51 -19.38 13.60
C ARG A 54 -17.72 -18.29 14.66
N ALA A 55 -18.71 -17.45 14.43
CA ALA A 55 -19.11 -16.39 15.34
C ALA A 55 -20.61 -16.11 15.25
N ALA A 56 -21.19 -15.58 16.32
CA ALA A 56 -22.58 -15.12 16.38
C ALA A 56 -22.71 -13.90 17.32
N GLY A 57 -23.86 -13.23 17.25
CA GLY A 57 -24.24 -12.16 18.18
C GLY A 57 -23.17 -11.07 18.33
N LEU A 58 -22.73 -10.84 19.58
CA LEU A 58 -21.80 -9.77 19.94
C LEU A 58 -20.44 -9.87 19.21
N LYS A 59 -19.93 -11.08 18.96
CA LYS A 59 -18.66 -11.27 18.24
C LYS A 59 -18.76 -10.79 16.78
N ARG A 60 -19.87 -11.07 16.08
CA ARG A 60 -20.10 -10.55 14.71
C ARG A 60 -20.28 -9.03 14.69
N TRP A 61 -20.94 -8.45 15.69
CA TRP A 61 -21.07 -6.99 15.79
C TRP A 61 -19.71 -6.29 16.03
N LEU A 62 -18.87 -6.83 16.93
CA LEU A 62 -17.56 -6.26 17.25
C LEU A 62 -16.52 -6.49 16.15
N LEU A 63 -16.39 -7.73 15.67
CA LEU A 63 -15.30 -8.17 14.79
C LEU A 63 -15.73 -8.39 13.33
N GLY A 64 -17.01 -8.21 13.00
CA GLY A 64 -17.54 -8.33 11.64
C GLY A 64 -18.22 -9.66 11.37
N SER A 65 -19.23 -9.65 10.50
CA SER A 65 -19.81 -10.88 9.94
C SER A 65 -18.94 -11.46 8.83
N ASP A 66 -18.29 -10.58 8.05
CA ASP A 66 -17.25 -10.89 7.07
C ASP A 66 -17.61 -12.08 6.16
N TYR A 67 -16.63 -12.94 5.83
CA TYR A 67 -16.85 -14.18 5.08
C TYR A 67 -16.89 -15.42 5.98
N ARG A 68 -17.17 -15.25 7.28
CA ARG A 68 -17.12 -16.36 8.26
C ARG A 68 -17.94 -17.57 7.83
N ASP A 69 -19.11 -17.33 7.26
CA ASP A 69 -20.00 -18.39 6.79
C ASP A 69 -19.37 -19.20 5.64
N LEU A 70 -18.53 -18.58 4.80
CA LEU A 70 -17.74 -19.30 3.79
C LEU A 70 -16.69 -20.20 4.45
N TRP A 71 -15.94 -19.66 5.40
CA TRP A 71 -14.88 -20.39 6.11
C TRP A 71 -15.38 -21.60 6.91
N THR A 72 -16.63 -21.56 7.39
CA THR A 72 -17.25 -22.65 8.13
C THR A 72 -18.12 -23.56 7.27
N SER A 73 -18.21 -23.31 5.96
CA SER A 73 -19.00 -24.14 5.05
C SER A 73 -18.21 -25.36 4.57
N PRO A 74 -18.80 -26.56 4.53
CA PRO A 74 -18.14 -27.73 3.94
C PRO A 74 -17.92 -27.55 2.44
N LEU A 75 -16.70 -27.85 2.00
CA LEU A 75 -16.27 -27.80 0.61
C LEU A 75 -15.79 -29.19 0.17
N GLU A 76 -16.29 -29.66 -0.97
CA GLU A 76 -15.67 -30.79 -1.66
C GLU A 76 -14.45 -30.27 -2.45
N VAL A 77 -13.26 -30.75 -2.10
CA VAL A 77 -11.99 -30.30 -2.66
C VAL A 77 -11.28 -31.46 -3.36
N PRO A 78 -10.77 -31.27 -4.60
CA PRO A 78 -9.95 -32.27 -5.27
C PRO A 78 -8.66 -32.57 -4.50
N VAL A 79 -8.35 -33.85 -4.34
CA VAL A 79 -7.05 -34.29 -3.80
C VAL A 79 -5.98 -34.06 -4.87
N LEU A 80 -4.87 -33.41 -4.49
CA LEU A 80 -3.75 -33.15 -5.39
C LEU A 80 -3.15 -34.49 -5.82
N ASN A 81 -3.35 -34.84 -7.09
CA ASN A 81 -2.76 -36.04 -7.67
C ASN A 81 -1.30 -35.74 -8.07
N LEU A 82 -0.37 -36.23 -7.24
CA LEU A 82 1.07 -36.05 -7.44
C LEU A 82 1.62 -36.76 -8.68
N ASP A 83 0.91 -37.72 -9.28
CA ASP A 83 1.34 -38.44 -10.49
C ASP A 83 0.99 -37.69 -11.78
N SER A 84 -0.18 -37.06 -11.81
CA SER A 84 -0.73 -36.46 -13.03
C SER A 84 -0.38 -34.97 -13.20
N VAL A 85 -0.35 -34.19 -12.11
CA VAL A 85 -0.01 -32.77 -12.19
C VAL A 85 1.48 -32.63 -12.52
N GLY A 86 1.81 -31.78 -13.49
CA GLY A 86 3.21 -31.59 -13.92
C GLY A 86 3.88 -32.87 -14.45
N SER A 87 3.11 -33.88 -14.89
CA SER A 87 3.61 -35.22 -15.25
C SER A 87 4.34 -35.96 -14.10
N GLY A 88 4.05 -35.58 -12.86
CA GLY A 88 4.70 -36.07 -11.65
C GLY A 88 5.27 -34.90 -10.86
N LEU A 89 4.78 -34.68 -9.64
CA LEU A 89 5.24 -33.66 -8.72
C LEU A 89 6.21 -34.23 -7.68
N THR A 90 7.36 -33.60 -7.55
CA THR A 90 8.31 -33.82 -6.46
C THR A 90 8.36 -32.59 -5.56
N PRO A 91 8.13 -32.72 -4.24
CA PRO A 91 8.29 -31.60 -3.32
C PRO A 91 9.72 -31.06 -3.35
N LEU A 92 9.86 -29.74 -3.30
CA LEU A 92 11.16 -29.07 -3.35
C LEU A 92 11.52 -28.39 -2.04
N ARG A 93 10.65 -27.49 -1.58
CA ARG A 93 10.91 -26.62 -0.42
C ARG A 93 9.64 -25.98 0.08
N THR A 94 9.68 -25.56 1.34
CA THR A 94 8.67 -24.67 1.90
C THR A 94 8.96 -23.22 1.52
N GLY A 95 7.90 -22.41 1.54
CA GLY A 95 7.96 -20.98 1.30
C GLY A 95 6.81 -20.27 2.00
N GLY A 96 6.68 -18.97 1.74
CA GLY A 96 5.64 -18.13 2.30
C GLY A 96 6.22 -17.06 3.20
N PHE A 97 6.12 -15.81 2.75
CA PHE A 97 6.50 -14.64 3.54
C PHE A 97 5.26 -14.13 4.29
N GLY A 98 5.39 -13.84 5.58
CA GLY A 98 4.29 -13.27 6.36
C GLY A 98 3.27 -14.29 6.84
N GLN A 99 2.05 -14.26 6.28
CA GLN A 99 0.88 -14.96 6.84
C GLN A 99 0.55 -16.31 6.20
N SER A 100 1.14 -16.65 5.05
CA SER A 100 0.84 -17.93 4.38
C SER A 100 1.96 -18.93 4.53
N VAL A 101 1.63 -20.21 4.43
CA VAL A 101 2.59 -21.30 4.26
C VAL A 101 2.39 -21.88 2.86
N SER A 102 3.48 -22.21 2.17
CA SER A 102 3.41 -22.78 0.83
C SER A 102 4.41 -23.91 0.64
N LEU A 103 4.04 -24.88 -0.19
CA LEU A 103 4.90 -25.97 -0.63
C LEU A 103 5.15 -25.84 -2.13
N HIS A 104 6.43 -25.77 -2.50
CA HIS A 104 6.87 -25.75 -3.88
C HIS A 104 7.11 -27.18 -4.36
N PHE A 105 6.73 -27.45 -5.61
CA PHE A 105 6.93 -28.72 -6.29
C PHE A 105 7.68 -28.49 -7.61
N GLN A 106 8.50 -29.46 -7.99
CA GLN A 106 9.04 -29.62 -9.33
C GLN A 106 8.15 -30.61 -10.08
N GLY A 107 7.67 -30.22 -11.26
CA GLY A 107 7.07 -31.13 -12.22
C GLY A 107 8.14 -31.80 -13.08
N ASN A 108 7.89 -33.05 -13.47
CA ASN A 108 8.66 -33.75 -14.50
C ASN A 108 8.52 -33.11 -15.90
N ASP A 109 7.52 -32.24 -16.09
CA ASP A 109 7.38 -31.35 -17.25
C ASP A 109 8.37 -30.18 -17.25
N GLY A 110 9.27 -30.11 -16.26
CA GLY A 110 10.26 -29.05 -16.10
C GLY A 110 9.72 -27.78 -15.44
N ARG A 111 8.43 -27.72 -15.08
CA ARG A 111 7.80 -26.52 -14.51
C ARG A 111 7.69 -26.60 -12.99
N ARG A 112 7.67 -25.46 -12.32
CA ARG A 112 7.45 -25.40 -10.88
C ARG A 112 6.00 -25.09 -10.56
N TYR A 113 5.50 -25.72 -9.51
CA TYR A 113 4.15 -25.54 -9.00
C TYR A 113 4.20 -25.15 -7.54
N VAL A 114 3.21 -24.40 -7.06
CA VAL A 114 3.15 -23.97 -5.66
C VAL A 114 1.74 -24.22 -5.15
N VAL A 115 1.63 -24.86 -3.99
CA VAL A 115 0.40 -24.89 -3.21
C VAL A 115 0.54 -23.90 -2.08
N ARG A 116 -0.30 -22.85 -2.06
CA ARG A 116 -0.34 -21.84 -1.00
C ARG A 116 -1.56 -22.09 -0.11
N SER A 117 -1.36 -22.08 1.21
CA SER A 117 -2.42 -22.35 2.18
C SER A 117 -3.61 -21.40 2.01
N LEU A 118 -4.81 -21.97 2.08
CA LEU A 118 -6.06 -21.24 2.05
C LEU A 118 -6.20 -20.42 3.34
N ASP A 119 -6.13 -21.10 4.48
CA ASP A 119 -6.08 -20.51 5.80
C ASP A 119 -4.68 -19.97 6.09
N LYS A 120 -4.64 -18.91 6.91
CA LYS A 120 -3.46 -18.07 7.11
C LYS A 120 -3.06 -18.07 8.58
N ASP A 121 -1.78 -17.92 8.82
CA ASP A 121 -1.15 -17.78 10.13
C ASP A 121 -0.45 -16.40 10.21
N PRO A 122 -1.13 -15.36 10.72
CA PRO A 122 -0.54 -14.04 10.87
C PRO A 122 0.44 -13.93 12.04
N THR A 123 0.60 -14.96 12.87
CA THR A 123 1.40 -14.92 14.10
C THR A 123 2.88 -14.69 13.83
N LYS A 124 3.38 -15.10 12.65
CA LYS A 124 4.77 -14.87 12.20
C LYS A 124 5.15 -13.38 12.17
N ARG A 125 4.17 -12.49 11.95
CA ARG A 125 4.38 -11.02 11.90
C ARG A 125 4.13 -10.33 13.24
N LEU A 126 3.69 -11.04 14.27
CA LEU A 126 3.43 -10.45 15.57
C LEU A 126 4.74 -10.17 16.31
N LEU A 127 4.76 -9.02 17.01
CA LEU A 127 5.79 -8.74 17.99
C LEU A 127 5.75 -9.85 19.06
N PRO A 128 6.91 -10.30 19.59
CA PRO A 128 6.96 -11.39 20.58
C PRO A 128 6.04 -11.15 21.79
N GLN A 129 5.82 -9.90 22.19
CA GLN A 129 4.95 -9.54 23.33
C GLN A 129 3.45 -9.71 23.04
N LEU A 130 3.06 -9.83 21.77
CA LEU A 130 1.67 -10.04 21.35
C LEU A 130 1.38 -11.50 21.05
N LYS A 131 2.41 -12.34 20.90
CA LYS A 131 2.25 -13.78 20.67
C LYS A 131 1.69 -14.45 21.93
N ASN A 132 0.83 -15.44 21.76
CA ASN A 132 0.11 -16.13 22.82
C ASN A 132 -0.73 -15.19 23.70
N THR A 133 -1.24 -14.09 23.13
CA THR A 133 -2.14 -13.15 23.81
C THR A 133 -3.44 -13.02 23.04
N PHE A 134 -4.47 -12.43 23.66
CA PHE A 134 -5.74 -12.12 22.98
C PHE A 134 -5.58 -11.27 21.70
N ALA A 135 -4.48 -10.51 21.59
CA ALA A 135 -4.19 -9.74 20.39
C ALA A 135 -3.90 -10.65 19.19
N GLU A 136 -3.30 -11.82 19.43
CA GLU A 136 -3.11 -12.86 18.43
C GLU A 136 -4.45 -13.39 17.92
N ASP A 137 -5.37 -13.75 18.83
CA ASP A 137 -6.69 -14.27 18.46
C ASP A 137 -7.49 -13.28 17.62
N ILE A 138 -7.45 -11.99 17.97
CA ILE A 138 -8.13 -10.94 17.18
C ILE A 138 -7.51 -10.84 15.78
N ILE A 139 -6.18 -10.84 15.70
CA ILE A 139 -5.46 -10.72 14.42
C ILE A 139 -5.68 -11.95 13.55
N GLN A 140 -5.71 -13.15 14.13
CA GLN A 140 -6.08 -14.40 13.47
C GLN A 140 -7.53 -14.35 12.99
N ASP A 141 -8.46 -13.85 13.80
CA ASP A 141 -9.87 -13.74 13.49
C ASP A 141 -10.14 -12.79 12.31
N GLN A 142 -9.28 -11.79 12.09
CA GLN A 142 -9.34 -10.91 10.91
C GLN A 142 -9.09 -11.62 9.57
N ILE A 143 -8.56 -12.85 9.56
CA ILE A 143 -8.45 -13.65 8.33
C ILE A 143 -9.85 -14.00 7.79
N SER A 144 -10.88 -14.02 8.65
CA SER A 144 -12.27 -14.26 8.22
C SER A 144 -12.84 -13.19 7.28
N ALA A 145 -12.18 -12.03 7.18
CA ALA A 145 -12.48 -10.95 6.22
C ALA A 145 -11.97 -11.23 4.80
N LEU A 146 -11.12 -12.25 4.60
CA LEU A 146 -10.64 -12.66 3.28
C LEU A 146 -11.63 -13.65 2.64
N HIS A 147 -11.90 -13.51 1.35
CA HIS A 147 -12.74 -14.46 0.63
C HIS A 147 -11.91 -15.72 0.30
N PRO A 148 -12.18 -16.88 0.93
CA PRO A 148 -11.29 -18.05 0.85
C PRO A 148 -11.01 -18.47 -0.60
N THR A 149 -12.03 -18.57 -1.44
CA THR A 149 -11.86 -19.01 -2.83
C THR A 149 -12.00 -17.89 -3.85
N GLY A 150 -11.73 -16.63 -3.45
CA GLY A 150 -11.92 -15.45 -4.31
C GLY A 150 -11.04 -15.48 -5.56
N ALA A 151 -9.83 -16.02 -5.44
CA ALA A 151 -8.87 -16.14 -6.54
C ALA A 151 -9.44 -16.85 -7.78
N LEU A 152 -10.32 -17.85 -7.61
CA LEU A 152 -10.94 -18.58 -8.73
C LEU A 152 -11.82 -17.69 -9.60
N VAL A 153 -12.48 -16.70 -8.99
CA VAL A 153 -13.27 -15.69 -9.70
C VAL A 153 -12.33 -14.72 -10.40
N VAL A 154 -11.29 -14.26 -9.70
CA VAL A 154 -10.30 -13.30 -10.23
C VAL A 154 -9.61 -13.86 -11.48
N ASP A 155 -9.25 -15.14 -11.51
CA ASP A 155 -8.65 -15.78 -12.68
C ASP A 155 -9.51 -15.66 -13.93
N ALA A 156 -10.82 -15.90 -13.81
CA ALA A 156 -11.74 -15.75 -14.94
C ALA A 156 -11.82 -14.31 -15.44
N LEU A 157 -11.76 -13.33 -14.54
CA LEU A 157 -11.76 -11.91 -14.90
C LEU A 157 -10.45 -11.51 -15.58
N LEU A 158 -9.31 -12.03 -15.10
CA LEU A 158 -8.00 -11.82 -15.72
C LEU A 158 -7.94 -12.42 -17.12
N GLU A 159 -8.45 -13.65 -17.27
CA GLU A 159 -8.57 -14.34 -18.55
C GLU A 159 -9.43 -13.55 -19.53
N ALA A 160 -10.62 -13.11 -19.12
CA ALA A 160 -11.53 -12.32 -19.95
C ALA A 160 -10.97 -10.96 -20.39
N THR A 161 -10.06 -10.40 -19.61
CA THR A 161 -9.39 -9.11 -19.91
C THR A 161 -8.02 -9.29 -20.54
N GLY A 162 -7.60 -10.52 -20.85
CA GLY A 162 -6.29 -10.80 -21.46
C GLY A 162 -5.09 -10.40 -20.58
N ILE A 163 -5.29 -10.23 -19.28
CA ILE A 163 -4.19 -9.96 -18.35
C ILE A 163 -3.46 -11.28 -18.09
N LEU A 164 -2.15 -11.24 -18.30
CA LEU A 164 -1.28 -12.40 -18.11
C LEU A 164 -1.30 -12.85 -16.64
N HIS A 165 -1.65 -14.10 -16.38
CA HIS A 165 -1.78 -14.64 -15.02
C HIS A 165 -1.59 -16.15 -14.98
N ALA A 166 -1.22 -16.68 -13.82
CA ALA A 166 -1.27 -18.11 -13.54
C ALA A 166 -2.62 -18.46 -12.90
N SER A 167 -3.30 -19.47 -13.40
CA SER A 167 -4.61 -19.87 -12.87
C SER A 167 -4.48 -20.68 -11.58
N HIS A 168 -5.39 -20.43 -10.65
CA HIS A 168 -5.50 -21.10 -9.36
C HIS A 168 -6.41 -22.33 -9.48
N ARG A 169 -6.03 -23.38 -8.77
CA ARG A 169 -6.87 -24.58 -8.56
C ARG A 169 -6.94 -24.88 -7.08
N LEU A 170 -8.15 -24.95 -6.53
CA LEU A 170 -8.35 -25.39 -5.16
C LEU A 170 -8.01 -26.88 -5.05
N VAL A 171 -7.09 -27.22 -4.15
CA VAL A 171 -6.64 -28.60 -3.91
C VAL A 171 -6.44 -28.86 -2.42
N ILE A 172 -6.41 -30.15 -2.06
CA ILE A 172 -5.90 -30.62 -0.78
C ILE A 172 -4.68 -31.51 -1.00
N ILE A 173 -3.61 -31.27 -0.24
CA ILE A 173 -2.40 -32.07 -0.33
C ILE A 173 -2.68 -33.47 0.28
N PRO A 174 -2.42 -34.57 -0.44
CA PRO A 174 -2.67 -35.93 0.07
C PRO A 174 -1.74 -36.25 1.24
N ASP A 175 -2.11 -37.25 2.03
CA ASP A 175 -1.15 -37.88 2.95
C ASP A 175 -0.33 -38.95 2.21
N ASP A 176 0.73 -38.51 1.52
CA ASP A 176 1.54 -39.37 0.63
C ASP A 176 3.01 -39.44 1.12
N PRO A 177 3.63 -40.63 1.22
CA PRO A 177 5.03 -40.79 1.61
C PRO A 177 6.02 -39.98 0.76
N ARG A 178 5.69 -39.70 -0.51
CA ARG A 178 6.53 -38.88 -1.42
C ARG A 178 6.70 -37.44 -0.96
N LEU A 179 5.86 -36.97 -0.03
CA LEU A 179 6.03 -35.67 0.61
C LEU A 179 7.29 -35.61 1.50
N GLY A 180 7.85 -36.76 1.90
CA GLY A 180 9.10 -36.83 2.67
C GLY A 180 9.00 -36.01 3.96
N GLU A 181 10.00 -35.14 4.19
CA GLU A 181 10.06 -34.25 5.35
C GLU A 181 8.89 -33.26 5.43
N PHE A 182 8.27 -32.90 4.30
CA PHE A 182 7.15 -31.97 4.24
C PHE A 182 5.81 -32.60 4.65
N ARG A 183 5.76 -33.94 4.79
CA ARG A 183 4.51 -34.67 5.04
C ARG A 183 3.82 -34.21 6.32
N GLU A 184 4.56 -34.06 7.42
CA GLU A 184 3.99 -33.68 8.72
C GLU A 184 3.33 -32.29 8.69
N GLU A 185 3.98 -31.34 8.01
CA GLU A 185 3.50 -29.96 7.92
C GLU A 185 2.33 -29.83 6.92
N PHE A 186 2.39 -30.53 5.78
CA PHE A 186 1.51 -30.26 4.63
C PHE A 186 0.44 -31.32 4.33
N ALA A 187 0.52 -32.55 4.86
CA ALA A 187 -0.52 -33.55 4.61
C ALA A 187 -1.90 -33.05 5.10
N GLY A 188 -2.90 -33.10 4.23
CA GLY A 188 -4.24 -32.60 4.51
C GLY A 188 -4.39 -31.07 4.47
N LEU A 189 -3.35 -30.32 4.07
CA LEU A 189 -3.43 -28.88 3.92
C LEU A 189 -4.25 -28.50 2.68
N VAL A 190 -5.25 -27.66 2.86
CA VAL A 190 -6.08 -27.10 1.79
C VAL A 190 -5.45 -25.81 1.28
N GLY A 191 -5.33 -25.67 -0.04
CA GLY A 191 -4.67 -24.53 -0.64
C GLY A 191 -4.99 -24.31 -2.11
N MET A 192 -4.43 -23.24 -2.65
CA MET A 192 -4.47 -22.94 -4.08
C MET A 192 -3.18 -23.44 -4.73
N LEU A 193 -3.33 -24.40 -5.64
CA LEU A 193 -2.28 -24.81 -6.58
C LEU A 193 -2.18 -23.78 -7.71
N VAL A 194 -0.99 -23.27 -7.96
CA VAL A 194 -0.67 -22.39 -9.08
C VAL A 194 0.58 -22.88 -9.79
N LEU A 195 0.63 -22.67 -11.10
CA LEU A 195 1.87 -22.74 -11.86
C LEU A 195 2.74 -21.55 -11.45
N HIS A 196 3.99 -21.79 -11.08
CA HIS A 196 4.95 -20.71 -10.82
C HIS A 196 5.48 -20.17 -12.15
N PRO A 197 5.33 -18.87 -12.46
CA PRO A 197 5.86 -18.31 -13.70
C PRO A 197 7.39 -18.35 -13.70
N ASP A 198 7.97 -19.12 -14.62
CA ASP A 198 9.40 -19.33 -14.75
C ASP A 198 9.91 -19.15 -16.17
N GLU A 199 11.22 -18.90 -16.28
CA GLU A 199 11.95 -18.93 -17.53
C GLU A 199 12.09 -20.37 -18.05
N GLY A 200 12.16 -20.53 -19.37
CA GLY A 200 12.51 -21.81 -19.97
C GLY A 200 14.01 -22.09 -19.81
N ALA A 201 14.37 -23.37 -19.77
CA ALA A 201 15.78 -23.79 -19.80
C ALA A 201 16.45 -23.32 -21.10
N ASP A 202 17.76 -23.04 -21.06
CA ASP A 202 18.58 -22.73 -22.25
C ASP A 202 17.98 -21.66 -23.18
N ASN A 203 17.41 -20.60 -22.58
CA ASN A 203 16.80 -19.48 -23.29
C ASN A 203 15.57 -19.85 -24.14
N THR A 204 14.97 -21.03 -23.92
CA THR A 204 13.70 -21.43 -24.53
C THR A 204 12.52 -20.62 -23.96
N PRO A 205 11.38 -20.52 -24.68
CA PRO A 205 10.21 -19.82 -24.16
C PRO A 205 9.70 -20.44 -22.85
N GLY A 206 9.60 -19.63 -21.81
CA GLY A 206 9.08 -19.99 -20.49
C GLY A 206 7.58 -19.76 -20.37
N PHE A 207 7.15 -19.29 -19.20
CA PHE A 207 5.76 -18.99 -18.91
C PHE A 207 5.14 -18.04 -19.95
N ALA A 208 4.02 -18.45 -20.54
CA ALA A 208 3.31 -17.74 -21.61
C ALA A 208 4.19 -17.31 -22.80
N GLY A 209 5.28 -18.05 -23.05
CA GLY A 209 6.18 -17.77 -24.16
C GLY A 209 7.19 -16.64 -23.90
N SER A 210 7.31 -16.16 -22.65
CA SER A 210 8.30 -15.16 -22.28
C SER A 210 9.73 -15.71 -22.43
N ARG A 211 10.72 -14.84 -22.62
CA ARG A 211 12.15 -15.21 -22.62
C ARG A 211 12.83 -14.93 -21.28
N ARG A 212 12.18 -14.12 -20.45
CA ARG A 212 12.64 -13.76 -19.11
C ARG A 212 11.46 -13.66 -18.15
N ILE A 213 11.71 -13.93 -16.88
CA ILE A 213 10.79 -13.68 -15.77
C ILE A 213 11.59 -13.06 -14.63
N ALA A 214 11.15 -11.88 -14.16
CA ALA A 214 11.78 -11.19 -13.04
C ALA A 214 10.77 -10.92 -11.92
N GLY A 215 11.24 -10.96 -10.67
CA GLY A 215 10.53 -10.29 -9.57
C GLY A 215 10.72 -8.77 -9.66
N SER A 216 9.92 -7.99 -8.94
CA SER A 216 9.98 -6.52 -9.04
C SER A 216 11.36 -5.91 -8.75
N GLU A 217 12.13 -6.45 -7.80
CA GLU A 217 13.47 -5.94 -7.48
C GLU A 217 14.38 -5.95 -8.71
N THR A 218 14.62 -7.14 -9.28
CA THR A 218 15.39 -7.31 -10.52
C THR A 218 14.77 -6.57 -11.71
N PHE A 219 13.45 -6.51 -11.79
CA PHE A 219 12.79 -5.78 -12.86
C PHE A 219 13.09 -4.27 -12.80
N PHE A 220 13.00 -3.64 -11.62
CA PHE A 220 13.35 -2.24 -11.46
C PHE A 220 14.84 -2.00 -11.70
N GLU A 221 15.73 -2.89 -11.24
CA GLU A 221 17.16 -2.82 -11.59
C GLU A 221 17.38 -2.78 -13.11
N LEU A 222 16.70 -3.65 -13.87
CA LEU A 222 16.80 -3.66 -15.33
C LEU A 222 16.26 -2.37 -15.99
N LEU A 223 15.17 -1.79 -15.45
CA LEU A 223 14.68 -0.48 -15.91
C LEU A 223 15.68 0.65 -15.61
N GLU A 224 16.42 0.54 -14.52
CA GLU A 224 17.47 1.49 -14.11
C GLU A 224 18.73 1.34 -14.95
N GLU A 225 19.10 0.12 -15.36
CA GLU A 225 20.31 -0.13 -16.16
C GLU A 225 20.17 0.31 -17.62
N SER A 226 18.98 0.21 -18.22
CA SER A 226 18.82 0.43 -19.66
C SER A 226 17.41 0.86 -20.09
N PRO A 227 17.29 1.84 -21.01
CA PRO A 227 16.00 2.21 -21.60
C PRO A 227 15.47 1.16 -22.60
N CYS A 228 16.25 0.10 -22.88
CA CYS A 228 15.79 -1.02 -23.68
C CYS A 228 14.91 -2.01 -22.89
N ASP A 229 14.91 -1.98 -21.56
CA ASP A 229 13.94 -2.72 -20.76
C ASP A 229 12.80 -1.76 -20.41
N ARG A 230 11.58 -2.04 -20.90
CA ARG A 230 10.42 -1.16 -20.68
C ARG A 230 9.19 -1.94 -20.25
N VAL A 231 8.47 -1.42 -19.26
CA VAL A 231 7.12 -1.90 -18.95
C VAL A 231 6.17 -1.59 -20.10
N ASP A 232 5.24 -2.51 -20.39
CA ASP A 232 4.00 -2.12 -21.05
C ASP A 232 3.08 -1.44 -20.02
N ALA A 233 3.16 -0.11 -19.93
CA ALA A 233 2.39 0.64 -18.96
C ALA A 233 0.87 0.49 -19.18
N ARG A 234 0.41 0.22 -20.42
CA ARG A 234 -1.01 0.00 -20.73
C ARG A 234 -1.48 -1.33 -20.16
N ALA A 235 -0.70 -2.39 -20.34
CA ALA A 235 -0.98 -3.70 -19.73
C ALA A 235 -0.96 -3.62 -18.20
N PHE A 236 -0.02 -2.86 -17.64
CA PHE A 236 0.04 -2.59 -16.20
C PHE A 236 -1.18 -1.82 -15.69
N LEU A 237 -1.58 -0.73 -16.35
CA LEU A 237 -2.79 -0.01 -15.98
C LEU A 237 -4.03 -0.90 -16.03
N LYS A 238 -4.15 -1.76 -17.05
CA LYS A 238 -5.27 -2.71 -17.16
C LYS A 238 -5.33 -3.65 -15.94
N ALA A 239 -4.19 -4.19 -15.51
CA ALA A 239 -4.10 -5.00 -14.30
C ALA A 239 -4.49 -4.23 -13.04
N ARG A 240 -4.03 -2.98 -12.90
CA ARG A 240 -4.37 -2.11 -11.76
C ARG A 240 -5.85 -1.72 -11.71
N LEU A 241 -6.48 -1.48 -12.86
CA LEU A 241 -7.93 -1.23 -12.95
C LEU A 241 -8.72 -2.45 -12.46
N LEU A 242 -8.30 -3.66 -12.84
CA LEU A 242 -8.93 -4.87 -12.35
C LEU A 242 -8.72 -5.05 -10.84
N ASP A 243 -7.54 -4.73 -10.30
CA ASP A 243 -7.28 -4.77 -8.86
C ASP A 243 -8.22 -3.84 -8.08
N MET A 244 -8.44 -2.62 -8.59
CA MET A 244 -9.41 -1.71 -8.01
C MET A 244 -10.82 -2.29 -8.09
N LEU A 245 -11.19 -2.87 -9.24
CA LEU A 245 -12.50 -3.50 -9.44
C LEU A 245 -12.76 -4.62 -8.44
N ILE A 246 -11.79 -5.49 -8.17
CA ILE A 246 -11.94 -6.60 -7.22
C ILE A 246 -11.70 -6.19 -5.76
N GLY A 247 -11.33 -4.92 -5.53
CA GLY A 247 -11.04 -4.41 -4.20
C GLY A 247 -9.80 -5.03 -3.55
N ASP A 248 -8.79 -5.38 -4.35
CA ASP A 248 -7.55 -5.92 -3.78
C ASP A 248 -6.65 -4.79 -3.30
N LYS A 249 -6.44 -4.76 -1.99
CA LYS A 249 -5.69 -3.71 -1.31
C LYS A 249 -4.19 -3.97 -1.20
N ASP A 250 -3.69 -5.17 -1.52
CA ASP A 250 -2.32 -5.58 -1.15
C ASP A 250 -1.33 -5.57 -2.30
N ARG A 251 -1.43 -4.57 -3.18
CA ARG A 251 -0.69 -4.55 -4.45
C ARG A 251 0.70 -3.92 -4.36
N HIS A 252 1.49 -4.34 -3.38
CA HIS A 252 2.89 -3.91 -3.22
C HIS A 252 3.83 -4.58 -4.24
N SER A 253 5.06 -4.08 -4.38
CA SER A 253 6.07 -4.57 -5.35
C SER A 253 6.30 -6.08 -5.31
N GLY A 254 6.31 -6.68 -4.12
CA GLY A 254 6.39 -8.14 -3.93
C GLY A 254 5.22 -8.98 -4.49
N GLN A 255 4.14 -8.37 -4.99
CA GLN A 255 2.99 -9.07 -5.60
C GLN A 255 2.97 -9.01 -7.13
N TRP A 256 4.13 -8.73 -7.73
CA TRP A 256 4.30 -8.70 -9.17
C TRP A 256 5.50 -9.54 -9.57
N ARG A 257 5.27 -10.37 -10.59
CA ARG A 257 6.30 -10.83 -11.51
C ARG A 257 6.18 -10.09 -12.84
N TRP A 258 7.24 -10.14 -13.62
CA TRP A 258 7.34 -9.43 -14.89
C TRP A 258 7.81 -10.40 -15.96
N ALA A 259 7.05 -10.53 -17.03
CA ALA A 259 7.38 -11.37 -18.17
C ALA A 259 8.01 -10.55 -19.30
N GLY A 260 9.25 -10.89 -19.62
CA GLY A 260 10.05 -10.20 -20.62
C GLY A 260 9.90 -10.84 -22.02
N PHE A 261 9.44 -10.04 -22.98
CA PHE A 261 9.29 -10.43 -24.38
C PHE A 261 10.26 -9.65 -25.27
N PRO A 262 10.93 -10.31 -26.23
CA PRO A 262 11.81 -9.63 -27.18
C PRO A 262 11.07 -8.57 -27.99
N ALA A 263 11.69 -7.40 -28.12
CA ALA A 263 11.22 -6.28 -28.94
C ALA A 263 12.42 -5.71 -29.73
N GLY A 264 12.84 -6.42 -30.77
CA GLY A 264 14.10 -6.15 -31.46
C GLY A 264 15.29 -6.46 -30.55
N SER A 265 16.23 -5.51 -30.41
CA SER A 265 17.33 -5.59 -29.43
C SER A 265 16.91 -5.23 -28.00
N CYS A 266 15.70 -4.71 -27.82
CA CYS A 266 15.13 -4.33 -26.54
C CYS A 266 14.14 -5.40 -26.02
N ARG A 267 13.52 -5.13 -24.87
CA ARG A 267 12.56 -6.01 -24.21
C ARG A 267 11.37 -5.23 -23.67
N VAL A 268 10.18 -5.77 -23.91
CA VAL A 268 8.93 -5.29 -23.29
C VAL A 268 8.54 -6.24 -22.16
N TRP A 269 8.20 -5.65 -21.02
CA TRP A 269 7.82 -6.38 -19.81
C TRP A 269 6.32 -6.27 -19.56
N LEU A 270 5.65 -7.42 -19.52
CA LEU A 270 4.25 -7.53 -19.14
C LEU A 270 4.13 -7.88 -17.64
N PRO A 271 3.19 -7.29 -16.92
CA PRO A 271 2.94 -7.63 -15.52
C PRO A 271 2.30 -9.02 -15.41
N ILE A 272 2.74 -9.77 -14.41
CA ILE A 272 2.09 -10.98 -13.90
C ILE A 272 1.73 -10.70 -12.44
N PRO A 273 0.50 -10.26 -12.16
CA PRO A 273 0.05 -10.07 -10.80
C PRO A 273 -0.06 -11.41 -10.06
N GLU A 274 0.57 -11.47 -8.89
CA GLU A 274 0.57 -12.63 -7.99
C GLU A 274 -0.33 -12.38 -6.77
N ASP A 275 -0.56 -13.42 -5.97
CA ASP A 275 -1.24 -13.40 -4.65
C ASP A 275 -2.59 -12.66 -4.64
N ARG A 276 -3.65 -13.40 -4.99
CA ARG A 276 -5.03 -12.88 -5.03
C ARG A 276 -5.80 -13.15 -3.73
N ASP A 277 -5.10 -13.31 -2.60
CA ASP A 277 -5.72 -13.67 -1.32
C ASP A 277 -6.42 -12.51 -0.60
N GLN A 278 -6.17 -11.26 -1.03
CA GLN A 278 -6.88 -10.06 -0.54
C GLN A 278 -7.87 -9.47 -1.54
N ALA A 279 -8.20 -10.22 -2.60
CA ALA A 279 -9.33 -9.88 -3.46
C ALA A 279 -10.64 -9.99 -2.67
N PHE A 280 -11.57 -9.07 -2.95
CA PHE A 280 -12.88 -8.99 -2.32
C PHE A 280 -12.86 -8.79 -0.80
N VAL A 281 -11.77 -8.27 -0.23
CA VAL A 281 -11.61 -8.15 1.22
C VAL A 281 -12.74 -7.33 1.87
N HIS A 282 -13.31 -7.86 2.95
CA HIS A 282 -14.48 -7.28 3.60
C HIS A 282 -14.26 -7.14 5.11
N PHE A 283 -13.59 -6.07 5.55
CA PHE A 283 -13.37 -5.80 6.98
C PHE A 283 -14.58 -5.10 7.62
N ASP A 284 -15.50 -5.88 8.19
CA ASP A 284 -16.68 -5.40 8.91
C ASP A 284 -16.51 -5.40 10.44
N GLY A 285 -17.51 -4.88 11.15
CA GLY A 285 -17.54 -4.81 12.60
C GLY A 285 -17.05 -3.49 13.16
N PHE A 286 -17.43 -3.23 14.41
CA PHE A 286 -17.13 -2.00 15.12
C PHE A 286 -15.62 -1.76 15.27
N VAL A 287 -14.84 -2.81 15.56
CA VAL A 287 -13.38 -2.70 15.69
C VAL A 287 -12.76 -2.25 14.36
N ASN A 288 -13.14 -2.87 13.25
CA ASN A 288 -12.63 -2.49 11.94
C ASN A 288 -13.09 -1.10 11.48
N TRP A 289 -14.31 -0.70 11.85
CA TRP A 289 -14.78 0.67 11.64
C TRP A 289 -13.88 1.70 12.34
N ILE A 290 -13.47 1.44 13.59
CA ILE A 290 -12.52 2.31 14.31
C ILE A 290 -11.13 2.24 13.69
N THR A 291 -10.60 1.05 13.40
CA THR A 291 -9.23 0.90 12.89
C THR A 291 -9.06 1.48 11.48
N ARG A 292 -10.13 1.55 10.68
CA ARG A 292 -10.17 2.20 9.37
C ARG A 292 -9.86 3.69 9.43
N LEU A 293 -10.18 4.38 10.53
CA LEU A 293 -9.90 5.81 10.68
C LEU A 293 -8.38 6.11 10.53
N PRO A 294 -7.48 5.54 11.36
CA PRO A 294 -6.03 5.73 11.18
C PRO A 294 -5.43 4.88 10.05
N ARG A 295 -6.14 3.88 9.53
CA ARG A 295 -5.67 2.94 8.49
C ARG A 295 -6.72 2.83 7.36
N PRO A 296 -6.79 3.78 6.42
CA PRO A 296 -7.80 3.79 5.37
C PRO A 296 -7.77 2.56 4.47
N GLN A 297 -6.67 1.79 4.47
CA GLN A 297 -6.53 0.52 3.76
C GLN A 297 -7.39 -0.62 4.34
N GLN A 298 -8.00 -0.47 5.53
CA GLN A 298 -8.95 -1.45 6.07
C GLN A 298 -10.31 -1.33 5.36
N ILE A 299 -10.32 -1.58 4.04
CA ILE A 299 -11.47 -1.36 3.17
C ILE A 299 -12.52 -2.47 3.29
N LYS A 300 -13.67 -2.21 2.69
CA LYS A 300 -14.73 -3.20 2.47
C LYS A 300 -15.00 -3.32 0.98
N PHE A 301 -15.07 -4.53 0.49
CA PHE A 301 -15.56 -4.83 -0.84
C PHE A 301 -17.10 -4.81 -0.83
N GLU A 302 -17.65 -3.78 -1.45
CA GLU A 302 -19.08 -3.58 -1.61
C GLU A 302 -19.36 -3.09 -3.05
N ALA A 303 -20.63 -2.90 -3.37
CA ALA A 303 -21.10 -2.38 -4.67
C ALA A 303 -20.48 -1.03 -5.07
N GLY A 304 -20.04 -0.21 -4.10
CA GLY A 304 -19.34 1.05 -4.31
C GLY A 304 -17.84 0.95 -4.01
N PHE A 305 -17.04 1.83 -4.62
CA PHE A 305 -15.63 1.94 -4.28
C PHE A 305 -15.45 2.60 -2.90
N PRO A 306 -14.57 2.06 -2.04
CA PRO A 306 -14.14 2.75 -0.83
C PRO A 306 -13.31 3.99 -1.22
N ASN A 307 -12.83 4.72 -0.22
CA ASN A 307 -11.91 5.83 -0.45
C ASN A 307 -10.70 5.37 -1.29
N ILE A 308 -10.43 6.07 -2.40
CA ILE A 308 -9.41 5.66 -3.39
C ILE A 308 -8.00 5.62 -2.79
N VAL A 309 -7.70 6.49 -1.81
CA VAL A 309 -6.41 6.47 -1.10
C VAL A 309 -6.24 5.16 -0.34
N GLY A 310 -7.28 4.73 0.40
CA GLY A 310 -7.24 3.47 1.13
C GLY A 310 -7.08 2.25 0.23
N LEU A 311 -7.82 2.21 -0.89
CA LEU A 311 -7.78 1.10 -1.84
C LEU A 311 -6.42 0.94 -2.53
N THR A 312 -5.74 2.05 -2.82
CA THR A 312 -4.52 2.04 -3.65
C THR A 312 -3.23 2.21 -2.87
N PHE A 313 -3.31 2.48 -1.56
CA PHE A 313 -2.17 2.84 -0.70
C PHE A 313 -0.93 1.95 -0.86
N ASN A 314 -1.12 0.62 -0.86
CA ASN A 314 0.00 -0.32 -0.92
C ASN A 314 0.64 -0.43 -2.31
N GLY A 315 -0.02 0.04 -3.38
CA GLY A 315 0.49 -0.02 -4.75
C GLY A 315 1.16 1.26 -5.25
N TRP A 316 1.10 2.35 -4.48
CA TRP A 316 1.63 3.64 -4.91
C TRP A 316 3.11 3.63 -5.29
N GLU A 317 3.91 2.76 -4.68
CA GLU A 317 5.34 2.65 -5.01
C GLU A 317 5.56 2.21 -6.45
N VAL A 318 4.80 1.22 -6.92
CA VAL A 318 4.89 0.69 -8.29
C VAL A 318 4.14 1.62 -9.26
N ASP A 319 2.93 2.02 -8.87
CA ASP A 319 2.01 2.76 -9.72
C ASP A 319 2.56 4.13 -10.16
N ARG A 320 3.21 4.85 -9.24
CA ARG A 320 3.73 6.21 -9.54
C ARG A 320 4.87 6.20 -10.53
N GLU A 321 5.67 5.13 -10.56
CA GLU A 321 6.80 5.00 -11.47
C GLU A 321 6.34 4.47 -12.84
N LEU A 322 5.58 3.38 -12.84
CA LEU A 322 5.23 2.67 -14.08
C LEU A 322 4.07 3.30 -14.86
N LEU A 323 3.22 4.11 -14.21
CA LEU A 323 2.11 4.80 -14.89
C LEU A 323 2.43 6.25 -15.25
N ALA A 324 3.65 6.73 -14.96
CA ALA A 324 4.07 8.12 -15.17
C ALA A 324 3.99 8.56 -16.64
N GLU A 325 4.10 7.63 -17.59
CA GLU A 325 4.04 7.94 -19.03
C GLU A 325 2.61 8.07 -19.58
N LEU A 326 1.58 7.59 -18.86
CA LEU A 326 0.22 7.52 -19.39
C LEU A 326 -0.57 8.81 -19.17
N GLU A 327 -1.12 9.36 -20.25
CA GLU A 327 -2.00 10.52 -20.27
C GLU A 327 -3.48 10.12 -20.06
N LYS A 328 -4.31 11.08 -19.61
CA LYS A 328 -5.74 10.87 -19.32
C LYS A 328 -6.53 10.17 -20.44
N PRO A 329 -6.37 10.51 -21.74
CA PRO A 329 -7.09 9.80 -22.79
C PRO A 329 -6.76 8.31 -22.88
N THR A 330 -5.52 7.92 -22.53
CA THR A 330 -5.14 6.50 -22.48
C THR A 330 -5.80 5.79 -21.29
N TRP A 331 -5.90 6.47 -20.14
CA TRP A 331 -6.65 5.96 -18.99
C TRP A 331 -8.12 5.73 -19.34
N ASP A 332 -8.78 6.74 -19.92
CA ASP A 332 -10.19 6.66 -20.28
C ASP A 332 -10.47 5.55 -21.30
N SER A 333 -9.60 5.41 -22.29
CA SER A 333 -9.69 4.33 -23.27
C SER A 333 -9.56 2.95 -22.63
N LEU A 334 -8.61 2.75 -21.70
CA LEU A 334 -8.41 1.46 -21.05
C LEU A 334 -9.51 1.13 -20.04
N VAL A 335 -10.04 2.12 -19.32
CA VAL A 335 -11.22 1.98 -18.47
C VAL A 335 -12.42 1.50 -19.29
N ALA A 336 -12.69 2.15 -20.42
CA ALA A 336 -13.78 1.78 -21.30
C ALA A 336 -13.59 0.35 -21.85
N ALA A 337 -12.36 -0.01 -22.24
CA ALA A 337 -12.05 -1.36 -22.71
C ALA A 337 -12.31 -2.42 -21.63
N VAL A 338 -11.79 -2.23 -20.40
CA VAL A 338 -12.02 -3.17 -19.28
C VAL A 338 -13.51 -3.29 -18.97
N ALA A 339 -14.25 -2.18 -18.96
CA ALA A 339 -15.68 -2.20 -18.71
C ALA A 339 -16.46 -2.99 -19.78
N LEU A 340 -16.07 -2.88 -21.06
CA LEU A 340 -16.69 -3.61 -22.16
C LEU A 340 -16.35 -5.11 -22.16
N GLU A 341 -15.12 -5.47 -21.81
CA GLU A 341 -14.68 -6.87 -21.72
C GLU A 341 -15.38 -7.61 -20.57
N LEU A 342 -15.69 -6.91 -19.48
CA LEU A 342 -16.35 -7.47 -18.29
C LEU A 342 -17.88 -7.38 -18.36
N THR A 343 -18.47 -7.94 -19.42
CA THR A 343 -19.93 -8.04 -19.55
C THR A 343 -20.58 -8.74 -18.36
N ASP A 344 -21.89 -8.54 -18.17
CA ASP A 344 -22.65 -9.23 -17.12
C ASP A 344 -22.47 -10.76 -17.17
N SER A 345 -22.51 -11.34 -18.38
CA SER A 345 -22.29 -12.77 -18.58
C SER A 345 -20.89 -13.23 -18.20
N VAL A 346 -19.86 -12.41 -18.45
CA VAL A 346 -18.48 -12.71 -18.06
C VAL A 346 -18.35 -12.69 -16.54
N ILE A 347 -18.90 -11.66 -15.89
CA ILE A 347 -18.89 -11.55 -14.42
C ILE A 347 -19.64 -12.73 -13.78
N ASP A 348 -20.84 -13.03 -14.27
CA ASP A 348 -21.63 -14.15 -13.75
C ASP A 348 -20.93 -15.51 -13.97
N ALA A 349 -20.27 -15.68 -15.11
CA ALA A 349 -19.48 -16.89 -15.39
C ALA A 349 -18.26 -17.00 -14.48
N ALA A 350 -17.57 -15.89 -14.20
CA ALA A 350 -16.46 -15.83 -13.26
C ALA A 350 -16.90 -16.24 -11.86
N VAL A 351 -18.02 -15.69 -11.36
CA VAL A 351 -18.57 -16.02 -10.05
C VAL A 351 -19.01 -17.48 -9.95
N ARG A 352 -19.51 -18.08 -11.04
CA ARG A 352 -19.85 -19.51 -11.10
C ARG A 352 -18.64 -20.45 -10.96
N ARG A 353 -17.39 -19.95 -11.02
CA ARG A 353 -16.20 -20.76 -10.70
C ARG A 353 -16.02 -21.02 -9.19
N LEU A 354 -16.79 -20.33 -8.33
CA LEU A 354 -16.80 -20.62 -6.90
C LEU A 354 -17.30 -22.06 -6.63
N PRO A 355 -16.79 -22.74 -5.58
CA PRO A 355 -17.39 -23.98 -5.12
C PRO A 355 -18.89 -23.80 -4.83
N PRO A 356 -19.74 -24.82 -5.04
CA PRO A 356 -21.20 -24.67 -4.91
C PRO A 356 -21.65 -24.10 -3.57
N ALA A 357 -20.99 -24.46 -2.46
CA ALA A 357 -21.30 -23.91 -1.14
C ALA A 357 -21.03 -22.40 -1.06
N HIS A 358 -19.87 -21.94 -1.55
CA HIS A 358 -19.54 -20.52 -1.59
C HIS A 358 -20.42 -19.76 -2.58
N SER A 359 -20.70 -20.33 -3.75
CA SER A 359 -21.58 -19.72 -4.75
C SER A 359 -22.98 -19.44 -4.17
N ARG A 360 -23.57 -20.37 -3.40
CA ARG A 360 -24.86 -20.14 -2.72
C ARG A 360 -24.81 -19.06 -1.64
N LEU A 361 -23.69 -18.92 -0.95
CA LEU A 361 -23.54 -18.01 0.21
C LEU A 361 -23.16 -16.58 -0.20
N SER A 362 -22.32 -16.41 -1.22
CA SER A 362 -21.78 -15.09 -1.62
C SER A 362 -21.92 -14.74 -3.10
N GLY A 363 -22.38 -15.69 -3.95
CA GLY A 363 -22.35 -15.52 -5.41
C GLY A 363 -23.16 -14.31 -5.91
N ASP A 364 -24.41 -14.18 -5.49
CA ASP A 364 -25.28 -13.08 -5.94
C ASP A 364 -24.73 -11.72 -5.51
N HIS A 365 -24.31 -11.60 -4.25
CA HIS A 365 -23.69 -10.38 -3.73
C HIS A 365 -22.41 -10.02 -4.50
N LEU A 366 -21.53 -11.01 -4.74
CA LEU A 366 -20.27 -10.81 -5.45
C LEU A 366 -20.50 -10.38 -6.91
N SER A 367 -21.43 -11.03 -7.61
CA SER A 367 -21.80 -10.66 -8.98
C SER A 367 -22.36 -9.24 -9.06
N GLN A 368 -23.34 -8.92 -8.22
CA GLN A 368 -23.96 -7.60 -8.18
C GLN A 368 -22.94 -6.52 -7.85
N ALA A 369 -22.06 -6.77 -6.87
CA ALA A 369 -21.00 -5.83 -6.50
C ALA A 369 -20.01 -5.62 -7.66
N LEU A 370 -19.55 -6.68 -8.33
CA LEU A 370 -18.64 -6.58 -9.47
C LEU A 370 -19.25 -5.77 -10.63
N LYS A 371 -20.51 -6.05 -11.00
CA LYS A 371 -21.24 -5.29 -12.04
C LYS A 371 -21.35 -3.81 -11.67
N SER A 372 -21.81 -3.55 -10.44
CA SER A 372 -21.95 -2.20 -9.90
C SER A 372 -20.63 -1.42 -9.87
N ARG A 373 -19.51 -2.08 -9.57
CA ARG A 373 -18.18 -1.48 -9.58
C ARG A 373 -17.66 -1.27 -10.98
N ARG A 374 -17.91 -2.19 -11.92
CA ARG A 374 -17.56 -2.01 -13.34
C ARG A 374 -18.21 -0.75 -13.88
N ASP A 375 -19.50 -0.58 -13.60
CA ASP A 375 -20.27 0.59 -14.06
C ASP A 375 -19.78 1.91 -13.44
N ARG A 376 -19.06 1.85 -12.31
CA ARG A 376 -18.45 2.99 -11.63
C ARG A 376 -16.93 3.09 -11.80
N LEU A 377 -16.33 2.21 -12.61
CA LEU A 377 -14.88 2.10 -12.74
C LEU A 377 -14.26 3.39 -13.26
N ALA A 378 -14.95 4.10 -14.16
CA ALA A 378 -14.51 5.38 -14.68
C ALA A 378 -14.32 6.44 -13.59
N THR A 379 -15.27 6.55 -12.66
CA THR A 379 -15.17 7.51 -11.54
C THR A 379 -14.01 7.16 -10.59
N ALA A 380 -13.80 5.87 -10.32
CA ALA A 380 -12.71 5.41 -9.47
C ALA A 380 -11.34 5.64 -10.13
N ALA A 381 -11.22 5.32 -11.42
CA ALA A 381 -10.01 5.52 -12.21
C ALA A 381 -9.66 7.00 -12.37
N ASP A 382 -10.66 7.87 -12.58
CA ASP A 382 -10.47 9.32 -12.65
C ASP A 382 -9.95 9.89 -11.33
N SER A 383 -10.58 9.50 -10.22
CA SER A 383 -10.11 9.85 -8.86
C SER A 383 -8.68 9.41 -8.61
N TYR A 384 -8.31 8.23 -9.12
CA TYR A 384 -6.96 7.70 -8.97
C TYR A 384 -5.94 8.40 -9.87
N TYR A 385 -6.29 8.64 -11.13
CA TYR A 385 -5.46 9.40 -12.07
C TYR A 385 -5.10 10.76 -11.48
N HIS A 386 -6.08 11.52 -10.99
CA HIS A 386 -5.85 12.83 -10.39
C HIS A 386 -5.01 12.76 -9.12
N LEU A 387 -5.15 11.69 -8.33
CA LEU A 387 -4.31 11.46 -7.18
C LEU A 387 -2.84 11.39 -7.63
N ILE A 388 -2.47 10.40 -8.43
CA ILE A 388 -1.07 10.10 -8.77
C ILE A 388 -0.45 11.06 -9.80
N SER A 389 -1.25 11.66 -10.69
CA SER A 389 -0.79 12.63 -11.70
C SER A 389 -0.63 14.06 -11.17
N SER A 390 -1.06 14.33 -9.93
CA SER A 390 -0.87 15.66 -9.31
C SER A 390 0.60 16.01 -9.07
N SER A 391 1.45 15.01 -8.83
CA SER A 391 2.90 15.15 -8.78
C SER A 391 3.56 13.89 -9.32
N VAL A 392 4.17 14.02 -10.50
CA VAL A 392 4.68 12.90 -11.28
C VAL A 392 6.18 12.78 -11.10
N ASP A 393 6.64 11.55 -10.87
CA ASP A 393 8.04 11.20 -10.79
C ASP A 393 8.43 10.51 -12.10
N ILE A 394 9.46 11.01 -12.77
CA ILE A 394 10.06 10.43 -13.96
C ILE A 394 11.43 9.92 -13.57
N LYS A 395 11.67 8.62 -13.79
CA LYS A 395 12.96 7.96 -13.52
C LYS A 395 13.68 7.75 -14.85
N ALA A 396 14.89 8.30 -14.96
CA ALA A 396 15.82 8.01 -16.03
C ALA A 396 16.64 6.75 -15.69
N THR A 397 17.73 6.48 -16.42
CA THR A 397 18.56 5.28 -16.26
C THR A 397 19.94 5.62 -15.71
N ASP A 398 20.84 4.65 -15.56
CA ASP A 398 22.24 4.91 -15.19
C ASP A 398 23.12 5.23 -16.42
N LEU A 399 22.52 5.40 -17.60
CA LEU A 399 23.18 5.84 -18.83
C LEU A 399 23.06 7.35 -19.02
N ALA A 400 23.89 7.92 -19.91
CA ALA A 400 23.82 9.34 -20.22
C ALA A 400 22.56 9.69 -21.04
N GLU A 401 21.72 10.56 -20.50
CA GLU A 401 20.46 11.02 -21.07
C GLU A 401 20.46 12.51 -21.48
N ARG A 402 19.55 12.80 -22.41
CA ARG A 402 19.11 14.14 -22.77
C ARG A 402 17.65 14.31 -22.38
N ALA A 403 17.39 15.26 -21.49
CA ALA A 403 16.06 15.64 -21.03
C ALA A 403 15.69 17.04 -21.55
N GLU A 404 14.64 17.11 -22.37
CA GLU A 404 14.06 18.36 -22.87
C GLU A 404 12.76 18.66 -22.13
N LEU A 405 12.67 19.82 -21.48
CA LEU A 405 11.50 20.29 -20.74
C LEU A 405 11.06 21.65 -21.26
N GLU A 406 9.95 21.69 -21.99
CA GLU A 406 9.44 22.90 -22.63
C GLU A 406 8.15 23.38 -21.96
N HIS A 407 8.20 24.59 -21.40
CA HIS A 407 7.01 25.27 -20.90
C HIS A 407 6.21 25.90 -22.05
N GLY A 408 4.99 25.43 -22.26
CA GLY A 408 4.06 25.98 -23.26
C GLY A 408 3.43 27.30 -22.81
N ALA A 409 2.99 28.12 -23.78
CA ALA A 409 2.32 29.40 -23.50
C ALA A 409 0.97 29.25 -22.78
N ASN A 410 0.30 28.10 -22.97
CA ASN A 410 -0.91 27.72 -22.22
C ASN A 410 -0.62 27.23 -20.79
N GLY A 411 0.67 27.11 -20.42
CA GLY A 411 1.13 26.64 -19.13
C GLY A 411 1.36 25.13 -19.04
N ASP A 412 1.18 24.41 -20.15
CA ASP A 412 1.57 23.00 -20.25
C ASP A 412 3.08 22.83 -20.09
N LEU A 413 3.49 21.60 -19.78
CA LEU A 413 4.89 21.18 -19.77
C LEU A 413 5.05 19.97 -20.68
N ARG A 414 5.83 20.11 -21.75
CA ARG A 414 6.22 18.99 -22.62
C ARG A 414 7.56 18.45 -22.14
N VAL A 415 7.61 17.16 -21.81
CA VAL A 415 8.81 16.48 -21.34
C VAL A 415 9.19 15.38 -22.33
N ARG A 416 10.46 15.34 -22.72
CA ARG A 416 11.06 14.26 -23.50
C ARG A 416 12.36 13.82 -22.82
N VAL A 417 12.55 12.52 -22.68
CA VAL A 417 13.80 11.93 -22.17
C VAL A 417 14.24 10.83 -23.14
N GLY A 418 15.50 10.88 -23.54
CA GLY A 418 16.14 9.90 -24.41
C GLY A 418 17.62 9.78 -24.09
N LEU A 419 18.29 8.80 -24.70
CA LEU A 419 19.74 8.69 -24.60
C LEU A 419 20.41 9.90 -25.26
N ARG A 420 21.52 10.33 -24.68
CA ARG A 420 22.27 11.50 -25.14
C ARG A 420 22.98 11.25 -26.48
N ASP A 421 23.45 10.02 -26.70
CA ASP A 421 24.18 9.64 -27.91
C ASP A 421 23.24 9.18 -29.04
N ALA A 422 23.52 9.65 -30.27
CA ALA A 422 22.71 9.38 -31.46
C ALA A 422 22.83 7.93 -31.99
N ASP A 423 23.90 7.19 -31.63
CA ASP A 423 24.13 5.79 -32.01
C ASP A 423 23.45 4.77 -31.07
N ALA A 424 22.65 5.26 -30.12
CA ALA A 424 21.88 4.44 -29.21
C ALA A 424 20.86 3.54 -29.94
N PRO A 425 20.52 2.34 -29.40
CA PRO A 425 19.54 1.41 -30.00
C PRO A 425 18.16 2.03 -30.28
N ARG A 426 17.86 3.18 -29.66
CA ARG A 426 16.72 4.06 -29.99
C ARG A 426 17.23 5.45 -30.34
N ALA A 427 17.08 5.85 -31.60
CA ALA A 427 17.36 7.20 -32.07
C ALA A 427 16.33 8.28 -31.64
N GLY A 428 15.58 8.06 -30.55
CA GLY A 428 14.51 8.96 -30.11
C GLY A 428 14.13 8.78 -28.63
N PRO A 429 13.35 9.72 -28.07
CA PRO A 429 13.02 9.71 -26.65
C PRO A 429 12.21 8.45 -26.28
N TYR A 430 12.65 7.76 -25.23
CA TYR A 430 11.91 6.60 -24.69
C TYR A 430 10.79 7.03 -23.73
N PHE A 431 10.85 8.26 -23.21
CA PHE A 431 9.76 8.88 -22.45
C PHE A 431 9.32 10.18 -23.13
N ARG A 432 8.01 10.34 -23.33
CA ARG A 432 7.41 11.58 -23.82
C ARG A 432 6.01 11.75 -23.25
N ARG A 433 5.76 12.89 -22.62
CA ARG A 433 4.43 13.25 -22.10
C ARG A 433 4.22 14.75 -22.10
N THR A 434 2.98 15.18 -22.38
CA THR A 434 2.53 16.55 -22.10
C THR A 434 1.76 16.56 -20.80
N PHE A 435 2.16 17.44 -19.88
CA PHE A 435 1.48 17.64 -18.60
C PHE A 435 0.65 18.92 -18.64
N HIS A 436 -0.59 18.83 -18.17
CA HIS A 436 -1.54 19.93 -18.12
C HIS A 436 -1.64 20.51 -16.69
N PRO A 437 -1.66 21.84 -16.50
CA PRO A 437 -1.62 22.47 -15.18
C PRO A 437 -2.85 22.23 -14.30
N ASP A 438 -3.95 21.82 -14.91
CA ASP A 438 -5.22 21.41 -14.32
C ASP A 438 -5.16 19.98 -13.76
N GLU A 439 -4.24 19.16 -14.25
CA GLU A 439 -4.01 17.78 -13.78
C GLU A 439 -2.76 17.66 -12.90
N THR A 440 -1.68 18.33 -13.28
CA THR A 440 -0.34 18.16 -12.71
C THR A 440 0.18 19.48 -12.13
N ARG A 441 0.63 19.43 -10.88
CA ARG A 441 1.21 20.60 -10.20
C ARG A 441 2.74 20.58 -10.19
N GLU A 442 3.33 19.40 -10.24
CA GLU A 442 4.77 19.19 -10.11
C GLU A 442 5.22 17.99 -10.95
N VAL A 443 6.34 18.13 -11.66
CA VAL A 443 7.07 17.05 -12.33
C VAL A 443 8.46 16.98 -11.73
N ARG A 444 8.87 15.78 -11.34
CA ARG A 444 10.17 15.48 -10.74
C ARG A 444 10.93 14.52 -11.64
N LEU A 445 12.01 14.96 -12.23
CA LEU A 445 12.91 14.14 -13.02
C LEU A 445 14.10 13.70 -12.15
N TYR A 446 14.36 12.40 -12.12
CA TYR A 446 15.51 11.80 -11.44
C TYR A 446 16.43 11.20 -12.49
N LEU A 447 17.61 11.78 -12.65
CA LEU A 447 18.58 11.48 -13.70
C LEU A 447 19.52 10.32 -13.37
N ARG A 448 19.83 10.12 -12.07
CA ARG A 448 20.53 8.94 -11.52
C ARG A 448 22.03 8.92 -11.78
N GLY A 449 22.53 8.09 -12.69
CA GLY A 449 23.94 7.70 -12.73
C GLY A 449 24.73 8.27 -13.90
N GLY A 450 24.05 8.60 -15.00
CA GLY A 450 24.67 9.03 -16.25
C GLY A 450 25.21 10.46 -16.23
N ASP A 451 26.01 10.78 -17.25
CA ASP A 451 26.46 12.15 -17.51
C ASP A 451 25.40 12.89 -18.32
N ASP A 452 24.43 13.46 -17.62
CA ASP A 452 23.16 13.88 -18.21
C ASP A 452 23.18 15.32 -18.75
N SER A 453 22.24 15.60 -19.65
CA SER A 453 22.01 16.93 -20.19
C SER A 453 20.55 17.33 -20.08
N VAL A 454 20.29 18.46 -19.44
CA VAL A 454 18.95 18.98 -19.20
C VAL A 454 18.78 20.33 -19.85
N GLU A 455 17.73 20.47 -20.65
CA GLU A 455 17.38 21.72 -21.31
C GLU A 455 15.96 22.13 -20.94
N VAL A 456 15.81 23.26 -20.23
CA VAL A 456 14.51 23.83 -19.87
C VAL A 456 14.27 25.11 -20.68
N THR A 457 13.21 25.13 -21.49
CA THR A 457 12.92 26.22 -22.44
C THR A 457 11.46 26.67 -22.39
N GLY A 458 11.11 27.68 -23.19
CA GLY A 458 9.73 28.10 -23.41
C GLY A 458 9.23 29.23 -22.51
N ALA A 459 7.90 29.33 -22.39
CA ALA A 459 7.19 30.44 -21.76
C ALA A 459 7.21 30.38 -20.22
N SER A 460 6.41 31.24 -19.57
CA SER A 460 6.23 31.19 -18.11
C SER A 460 5.46 29.94 -17.70
N GLY A 461 6.12 29.02 -16.99
CA GLY A 461 5.57 27.75 -16.56
C GLY A 461 4.55 27.86 -15.41
N ARG A 462 3.49 27.05 -15.48
CA ARG A 462 2.53 26.87 -14.37
C ARG A 462 2.87 25.66 -13.50
N ILE A 463 3.43 24.62 -14.11
CA ILE A 463 3.87 23.37 -13.48
C ILE A 463 5.27 23.56 -12.88
N VAL A 464 5.48 23.07 -11.65
CA VAL A 464 6.81 23.07 -11.02
C VAL A 464 7.66 21.93 -11.60
N VAL A 465 8.86 22.24 -12.06
CA VAL A 465 9.87 21.28 -12.51
C VAL A 465 10.95 21.16 -11.43
N ARG A 466 11.23 19.92 -11.03
CA ARG A 466 12.39 19.58 -10.20
C ARG A 466 13.24 18.57 -10.94
N VAL A 467 14.53 18.79 -11.01
CA VAL A 467 15.47 17.80 -11.55
C VAL A 467 16.51 17.47 -10.49
N ASP A 468 16.67 16.19 -10.23
CA ASP A 468 17.66 15.59 -9.34
C ASP A 468 18.73 14.94 -10.24
N GLY A 469 19.92 15.56 -10.29
CA GLY A 469 21.00 15.17 -11.21
C GLY A 469 21.55 13.78 -10.94
N GLY A 470 21.76 13.48 -9.67
CA GLY A 470 22.18 12.14 -9.30
C GLY A 470 23.68 12.13 -9.06
N ALA A 471 24.44 11.25 -9.71
CA ALA A 471 25.83 10.92 -9.40
C ALA A 471 26.83 11.24 -10.53
N GLY A 472 26.37 11.41 -11.78
CA GLY A 472 27.21 11.71 -12.92
C GLY A 472 27.58 13.19 -13.06
N ASP A 473 28.30 13.52 -14.13
CA ASP A 473 28.77 14.86 -14.45
C ASP A 473 27.77 15.57 -15.38
N ASP A 474 26.81 16.28 -14.77
CA ASP A 474 25.61 16.76 -15.43
C ASP A 474 25.71 18.19 -15.97
N ARG A 475 24.96 18.47 -17.05
CA ARG A 475 24.81 19.80 -17.63
C ARG A 475 23.36 20.28 -17.57
N PHE A 476 23.14 21.39 -16.87
CA PHE A 476 21.81 22.00 -16.72
C PHE A 476 21.75 23.34 -17.43
N ALA A 477 20.86 23.47 -18.42
CA ALA A 477 20.55 24.72 -19.09
C ALA A 477 19.08 25.13 -18.85
N ASN A 478 18.86 26.40 -18.51
CA ASN A 478 17.51 26.97 -18.46
C ASN A 478 17.46 28.32 -19.16
N SER A 479 16.74 28.37 -20.27
CA SER A 479 16.43 29.58 -21.04
C SER A 479 14.93 29.92 -21.00
N SER A 480 14.12 29.23 -20.19
CA SER A 480 12.68 29.50 -20.08
C SER A 480 12.37 30.85 -19.42
N MET A 481 11.24 31.45 -19.81
CA MET A 481 10.68 32.65 -19.19
C MET A 481 9.96 32.37 -17.85
N SER A 482 10.17 31.20 -17.27
CA SER A 482 9.59 30.81 -15.98
C SER A 482 10.25 31.53 -14.81
N ASN A 483 9.49 31.77 -13.74
CA ASN A 483 10.10 32.30 -12.51
C ASN A 483 10.91 31.20 -11.79
N ALA A 484 11.93 31.61 -11.03
CA ALA A 484 12.81 30.73 -10.24
C ALA A 484 12.08 29.84 -9.22
N GLY A 485 10.80 30.07 -8.95
CA GLY A 485 9.97 29.21 -8.13
C GLY A 485 9.55 27.91 -8.82
N LYS A 486 9.51 27.92 -10.16
CA LYS A 486 9.00 26.84 -11.03
C LYS A 486 10.08 25.85 -11.42
N THR A 487 11.28 26.30 -11.78
CA THR A 487 12.37 25.39 -12.19
C THR A 487 13.40 25.28 -11.09
N ARG A 488 13.73 24.05 -10.68
CA ARG A 488 14.67 23.78 -9.60
C ARG A 488 15.58 22.61 -9.94
N PHE A 489 16.88 22.86 -9.88
CA PHE A 489 17.92 21.86 -10.07
C PHE A 489 18.54 21.50 -8.72
N TYR A 490 18.72 20.20 -8.50
CA TYR A 490 19.26 19.62 -7.29
C TYR A 490 20.41 18.71 -7.67
N ASP A 491 21.64 19.14 -7.39
CA ASP A 491 22.76 18.24 -7.52
C ASP A 491 23.96 18.67 -6.68
N SER A 492 24.46 17.73 -5.89
CA SER A 492 25.58 17.92 -4.97
C SER A 492 26.75 16.97 -5.23
N ARG A 493 26.64 16.11 -6.25
CA ARG A 493 27.64 15.11 -6.65
C ARG A 493 28.08 15.43 -8.09
N GLY A 494 29.20 14.85 -8.54
CA GLY A 494 29.73 15.11 -9.88
C GLY A 494 30.33 16.51 -10.09
N ALA A 495 30.89 16.71 -11.28
CA ALA A 495 31.44 17.96 -11.80
C ALA A 495 30.43 18.63 -12.74
N ASN A 496 29.42 19.27 -12.14
CA ASN A 496 28.25 19.76 -12.89
C ASN A 496 28.41 21.19 -13.43
N ASP A 497 27.78 21.45 -14.57
CA ASP A 497 27.68 22.77 -15.19
C ASP A 497 26.24 23.31 -15.14
N PHE A 498 26.08 24.59 -14.76
CA PHE A 498 24.77 25.24 -14.59
C PHE A 498 24.70 26.56 -15.36
N VAL A 499 24.02 26.54 -16.50
CA VAL A 499 23.70 27.71 -17.34
C VAL A 499 22.22 28.08 -17.17
N VAL A 500 21.87 28.64 -16.01
CA VAL A 500 20.47 28.60 -15.51
C VAL A 500 19.74 29.95 -15.38
N GLY A 501 20.38 31.07 -15.73
CA GLY A 501 19.80 32.42 -15.69
C GLY A 501 19.16 32.77 -14.34
N THR A 502 18.20 33.71 -14.33
CA THR A 502 17.38 34.05 -13.14
C THR A 502 16.09 33.22 -13.05
N GLY A 503 15.79 32.41 -14.06
CA GLY A 503 14.55 31.64 -14.19
C GLY A 503 14.53 30.30 -13.42
N ALA A 504 15.64 29.90 -12.79
CA ALA A 504 15.74 28.66 -12.01
C ALA A 504 16.45 28.86 -10.67
N LYS A 505 16.27 27.90 -9.76
CA LYS A 505 17.06 27.79 -8.53
C LYS A 505 17.92 26.54 -8.56
N VAL A 506 19.17 26.69 -8.16
CA VAL A 506 20.13 25.59 -7.99
C VAL A 506 20.32 25.33 -6.49
N ASP A 507 20.30 24.06 -6.10
CA ASP A 507 20.55 23.60 -4.73
C ASP A 507 21.58 22.48 -4.73
N VAL A 508 22.84 22.86 -4.46
CA VAL A 508 23.99 21.94 -4.41
C VAL A 508 24.25 21.33 -3.04
N ARG A 509 23.30 21.45 -2.11
CA ARG A 509 23.48 20.90 -0.77
C ARG A 509 23.23 19.40 -0.79
N PRO A 510 24.13 18.59 -0.20
CA PRO A 510 23.90 17.16 -0.05
C PRO A 510 22.56 16.87 0.63
N TRP A 511 21.82 15.93 0.06
CA TRP A 511 20.58 15.44 0.63
C TRP A 511 20.54 13.92 0.54
N ASN A 512 20.66 13.28 1.71
CA ASN A 512 20.44 11.85 1.82
C ASN A 512 19.00 11.63 2.29
N ARG A 513 18.23 10.86 1.51
CA ARG A 513 16.89 10.43 1.92
C ARG A 513 17.06 9.56 3.18
N PRO A 514 16.41 9.90 4.31
CA PRO A 514 16.44 9.04 5.49
C PRO A 514 15.92 7.63 5.15
N PRO A 515 16.42 6.58 5.80
CA PRO A 515 15.91 5.23 5.56
C PRO A 515 14.41 5.19 5.86
N ALA A 516 13.70 4.50 4.98
CA ALA A 516 12.27 4.29 5.08
C ALA A 516 11.91 3.57 6.39
N ARG A 517 10.75 3.90 6.97
CA ARG A 517 10.24 3.19 8.15
C ARG A 517 9.57 1.85 7.79
N ASP A 518 9.08 1.72 6.56
CA ASP A 518 8.55 0.50 5.93
C ASP A 518 8.58 0.67 4.40
N GLN A 519 8.23 -0.37 3.63
CA GLN A 519 8.29 -0.36 2.16
C GLN A 519 7.40 0.73 1.53
N ALA A 520 6.15 0.89 1.98
CA ALA A 520 5.27 1.95 1.48
C ALA A 520 5.86 3.36 1.73
N HIS A 521 6.50 3.55 2.89
CA HIS A 521 7.24 4.78 3.21
C HIS A 521 8.63 4.84 2.57
N LYS A 522 9.13 3.83 1.84
CA LYS A 522 10.38 3.93 1.08
C LYS A 522 10.21 4.83 -0.14
N PHE A 523 8.99 4.84 -0.69
CA PHE A 523 8.69 5.48 -1.96
C PHE A 523 7.72 6.68 -1.84
N ALA A 524 6.92 6.81 -0.77
CA ALA A 524 5.88 7.86 -0.64
C ALA A 524 6.09 8.94 0.46
N LEU A 525 7.33 9.35 0.77
CA LEU A 525 7.60 10.26 1.91
C LEU A 525 7.28 11.74 1.66
N ASP A 526 7.26 12.18 0.41
CA ASP A 526 7.28 13.60 0.06
C ASP A 526 6.14 14.02 -0.88
N TRP A 527 5.11 13.19 -0.96
CA TRP A 527 3.95 13.34 -1.82
C TRP A 527 2.64 13.12 -1.08
N GLY A 528 1.63 13.95 -1.38
CA GLY A 528 0.30 13.87 -0.79
C GLY A 528 0.22 14.39 0.64
N GLY A 529 -0.74 13.87 1.38
CA GLY A 529 -0.97 14.21 2.78
C GLY A 529 -2.01 13.30 3.42
N ARG A 530 -2.03 13.28 4.74
CA ARG A 530 -2.99 12.50 5.53
C ARG A 530 -3.84 13.43 6.37
N ARG A 531 -5.16 13.24 6.28
CA ARG A 531 -6.14 13.92 7.13
C ARG A 531 -6.91 12.87 7.92
N LEU A 532 -7.14 13.13 9.19
CA LEU A 532 -7.80 12.22 10.10
C LEU A 532 -8.64 13.02 11.09
N ALA A 533 -9.91 12.65 11.22
CA ALA A 533 -10.80 13.18 12.26
C ALA A 533 -11.34 12.00 13.07
N TYR A 534 -11.35 12.10 14.39
CA TYR A 534 -11.87 11.04 15.25
C TYR A 534 -12.37 11.60 16.59
N PRO A 535 -13.42 10.98 17.16
CA PRO A 535 -13.89 11.35 18.48
C PRO A 535 -12.93 10.85 19.56
N LEU A 536 -12.93 11.55 20.68
CA LEU A 536 -12.20 11.26 21.89
C LEU A 536 -13.17 11.30 23.06
N PHE A 537 -13.19 10.22 23.84
CA PHE A 537 -13.99 10.10 25.04
C PHE A 537 -13.06 9.81 26.20
N SER A 538 -13.25 10.50 27.31
CA SER A 538 -12.53 10.22 28.54
C SER A 538 -13.43 10.49 29.73
N TYR A 539 -13.19 9.81 30.84
CA TYR A 539 -13.85 10.08 32.11
C TYR A 539 -12.80 10.32 33.16
N ALA A 540 -12.96 11.38 33.94
CA ALA A 540 -12.27 11.54 35.20
C ALA A 540 -13.24 12.11 36.24
N PRO A 541 -13.10 11.77 37.54
CA PRO A 541 -14.08 12.14 38.57
C PRO A 541 -14.37 13.64 38.65
N ASP A 542 -13.35 14.49 38.46
CA ASP A 542 -13.50 15.95 38.55
C ASP A 542 -14.14 16.62 37.34
N PRO A 543 -13.61 16.45 36.11
CA PRO A 543 -14.21 17.01 34.90
C PRO A 543 -15.46 16.24 34.43
N GLY A 544 -15.71 15.04 34.94
CA GLY A 544 -16.74 14.15 34.43
C GLY A 544 -16.36 13.53 33.09
N LEU A 545 -17.34 13.40 32.19
CA LEU A 545 -17.12 12.93 30.82
C LEU A 545 -16.57 14.07 29.96
N LEU A 546 -15.48 13.80 29.24
CA LEU A 546 -14.97 14.62 28.16
C LEU A 546 -15.47 14.05 26.83
N PHE A 547 -16.18 14.90 26.08
CA PHE A 547 -16.50 14.67 24.68
C PHE A 547 -15.63 15.60 23.83
N ALA A 548 -14.71 15.04 23.04
CA ALA A 548 -13.85 15.81 22.17
C ALA A 548 -13.78 15.23 20.76
N VAL A 549 -13.41 16.08 19.80
CA VAL A 549 -13.06 15.69 18.44
C VAL A 549 -11.63 16.16 18.18
N SER A 550 -10.82 15.26 17.64
CA SER A 550 -9.46 15.56 17.19
C SER A 550 -9.43 15.58 15.67
N PHE A 551 -8.93 16.66 15.09
CA PHE A 551 -8.59 16.77 13.68
C PHE A 551 -7.08 16.84 13.51
N TYR A 552 -6.54 16.00 12.65
CA TYR A 552 -5.12 15.91 12.33
C TYR A 552 -4.94 16.02 10.82
N SER A 553 -4.02 16.88 10.39
CA SER A 553 -3.60 17.01 8.99
C SER A 553 -2.09 17.03 8.91
N GLU A 554 -1.52 16.19 8.06
CA GLU A 554 -0.09 16.14 7.75
C GLU A 554 0.08 16.24 6.24
N ASN A 555 0.83 17.22 5.76
CA ASN A 555 1.11 17.39 4.35
C ASN A 555 2.59 17.12 4.10
N TYR A 556 2.88 16.29 3.11
CA TYR A 556 4.24 15.98 2.69
C TYR A 556 4.75 17.00 1.68
N GLY A 557 6.05 16.97 1.37
CA GLY A 557 6.62 17.82 0.33
C GLY A 557 8.06 17.46 0.02
N TYR A 558 8.49 17.72 -1.22
CA TYR A 558 9.80 17.32 -1.74
C TYR A 558 10.96 17.68 -0.80
N ARG A 559 11.76 16.66 -0.43
CA ARG A 559 12.87 16.76 0.54
C ARG A 559 12.47 17.38 1.90
N LYS A 560 11.23 17.16 2.37
CA LYS A 560 10.73 17.55 3.70
C LYS A 560 10.39 16.33 4.55
N ASP A 561 11.40 15.78 5.22
CA ASP A 561 11.20 14.67 6.15
C ASP A 561 10.92 15.15 7.59
N PRO A 562 9.98 14.52 8.34
CA PRO A 562 9.02 13.50 7.88
C PRO A 562 7.74 14.08 7.26
N PHE A 563 7.59 15.41 7.23
CA PHE A 563 6.48 16.12 6.61
C PHE A 563 6.87 17.57 6.33
N LYS A 564 6.10 18.27 5.48
CA LYS A 564 6.24 19.72 5.26
C LYS A 564 5.48 20.50 6.31
N THR A 565 4.21 20.16 6.56
CA THR A 565 3.40 20.77 7.62
C THR A 565 2.58 19.73 8.36
N GLN A 566 2.32 19.98 9.64
CA GLN A 566 1.46 19.16 10.48
C GLN A 566 0.59 20.08 11.33
N HIS A 567 -0.70 19.78 11.38
CA HIS A 567 -1.70 20.49 12.14
C HIS A 567 -2.48 19.47 12.98
N ALA A 568 -2.63 19.73 14.27
CA ALA A 568 -3.49 18.97 15.16
C ALA A 568 -4.40 19.96 15.89
N VAL A 569 -5.71 19.76 15.77
CA VAL A 569 -6.75 20.53 16.47
C VAL A 569 -7.51 19.56 17.35
N VAL A 570 -7.76 19.91 18.60
CA VAL A 570 -8.68 19.21 19.49
C VAL A 570 -9.69 20.22 19.99
N ALA A 571 -10.97 19.89 19.88
CA ALA A 571 -12.05 20.68 20.45
C ALA A 571 -12.96 19.76 21.25
N GLY A 572 -13.33 20.15 22.47
CA GLY A 572 -14.19 19.33 23.31
C GLY A 572 -14.89 20.09 24.42
N ILE A 573 -15.77 19.39 25.11
CA ILE A 573 -16.55 19.88 26.25
C ILE A 573 -16.57 18.82 27.33
N ILE A 574 -16.54 19.26 28.59
CA ILE A 574 -16.70 18.40 29.76
C ILE A 574 -18.11 18.46 30.32
N THR A 575 -18.54 17.45 31.08
CA THR A 575 -19.92 17.41 31.61
C THR A 575 -20.06 17.97 33.03
N ASN A 576 -19.03 17.91 33.88
CA ASN A 576 -19.11 18.39 35.26
C ASN A 576 -18.60 19.83 35.39
N GLY A 577 -19.48 20.80 35.08
CA GLY A 577 -19.13 22.20 34.88
C GLY A 577 -18.75 22.46 33.42
N PRO A 578 -19.72 22.61 32.50
CA PRO A 578 -19.47 22.63 31.06
C PRO A 578 -18.51 23.75 30.65
N GLU A 579 -17.29 23.36 30.31
CA GLU A 579 -16.21 24.26 29.89
C GLU A 579 -15.58 23.71 28.62
N PRO A 580 -15.27 24.57 27.63
CA PRO A 580 -14.64 24.12 26.41
C PRO A 580 -13.15 23.84 26.63
N ILE A 581 -12.65 22.88 25.86
CA ILE A 581 -11.22 22.64 25.67
C ILE A 581 -10.94 22.86 24.19
N VAL A 582 -9.95 23.71 23.91
CA VAL A 582 -9.46 23.90 22.55
C VAL A 582 -7.95 23.78 22.56
N GLY A 583 -7.41 22.88 21.74
CA GLY A 583 -5.99 22.74 21.51
C GLY A 583 -5.69 22.86 20.03
N TYR A 584 -4.67 23.62 19.67
CA TYR A 584 -4.09 23.65 18.34
C TYR A 584 -2.58 23.53 18.41
N ARG A 585 -2.02 22.67 17.55
CA ARG A 585 -0.59 22.55 17.33
C ARG A 585 -0.31 22.57 15.82
N GLY A 586 0.39 23.60 15.37
CA GLY A 586 0.96 23.69 14.03
C GLY A 586 2.47 23.43 14.07
N THR A 587 3.00 22.62 13.18
CA THR A 587 4.44 22.42 12.96
C THR A 587 4.76 22.59 11.49
N PHE A 588 5.78 23.38 11.18
CA PHE A 588 6.19 23.76 9.83
C PHE A 588 7.67 23.47 9.66
N ARG A 589 8.01 22.58 8.72
CA ARG A 589 9.41 22.22 8.46
C ARG A 589 10.03 23.15 7.42
N SER A 590 11.25 23.60 7.70
CA SER A 590 12.06 24.42 6.79
C SER A 590 11.34 25.70 6.32
N LEU A 591 10.80 26.48 7.26
CA LEU A 591 10.29 27.84 6.96
C LEU A 591 11.39 28.68 6.31
N TRP A 592 12.60 28.52 6.82
CA TRP A 592 13.87 28.93 6.21
C TRP A 592 14.82 27.72 6.17
N PRO A 593 15.88 27.71 5.34
CA PRO A 593 16.99 26.77 5.48
C PRO A 593 17.37 26.53 6.95
N ARG A 594 17.30 25.27 7.39
CA ARG A 594 17.54 24.78 8.77
C ARG A 594 16.61 25.30 9.88
N ILE A 595 15.67 26.21 9.59
CA ILE A 595 14.72 26.74 10.59
C ILE A 595 13.37 26.05 10.44
N ASP A 596 12.94 25.38 11.50
CA ASP A 596 11.59 24.86 11.65
C ASP A 596 10.79 25.76 12.61
N GLY A 597 9.48 25.86 12.38
CA GLY A 597 8.59 26.61 13.24
C GLY A 597 7.50 25.73 13.85
N SER A 598 7.04 26.10 15.04
CA SER A 598 5.82 25.55 15.61
C SER A 598 5.01 26.61 16.34
N VAL A 599 3.71 26.37 16.44
CA VAL A 599 2.77 27.18 17.21
C VAL A 599 1.90 26.25 18.01
N ARG A 600 1.72 26.57 19.28
CA ARG A 600 0.81 25.86 20.18
C ARG A 600 -0.16 26.87 20.78
N ILE A 601 -1.45 26.59 20.63
CA ILE A 601 -2.53 27.36 21.25
C ILE A 601 -3.31 26.38 22.10
N GLU A 602 -3.47 26.66 23.39
CA GLU A 602 -4.25 25.83 24.31
C GLU A 602 -5.19 26.73 25.09
N TYR A 603 -6.47 26.37 25.13
CA TYR A 603 -7.48 26.91 26.01
C TYR A 603 -8.06 25.74 26.79
N SER A 604 -8.07 25.86 28.11
CA SER A 604 -8.62 24.86 29.00
C SER A 604 -9.32 25.55 30.17
N GLY A 605 -10.60 25.25 30.37
CA GLY A 605 -11.32 25.60 31.60
C GLY A 605 -11.12 24.60 32.74
N LEU A 606 -10.08 23.76 32.69
CA LEU A 606 -10.00 22.48 33.43
C LEU A 606 -8.90 22.31 34.47
N ASP A 607 -8.10 23.30 34.83
CA ASP A 607 -7.08 23.02 35.87
C ASP A 607 -7.76 22.99 37.25
N PHE A 608 -8.40 21.84 37.55
CA PHE A 608 -8.92 21.46 38.84
C PHE A 608 -7.74 21.11 39.75
N LEU A 609 -7.12 22.15 40.29
CA LEU A 609 -6.15 22.01 41.36
C LEU A 609 -6.92 21.86 42.66
N ARG A 610 -6.61 20.79 43.41
CA ARG A 610 -6.96 20.76 44.82
C ARG A 610 -5.83 21.38 45.61
N PHE A 611 -6.06 22.59 46.09
CA PHE A 611 -5.08 23.26 46.94
C PHE A 611 -5.40 22.96 48.40
N HIS A 612 -4.65 22.03 48.98
CA HIS A 612 -4.82 21.62 50.38
C HIS A 612 -3.99 22.45 51.37
N GLY A 613 -3.22 23.42 50.89
CA GLY A 613 -2.27 24.23 51.67
C GLY A 613 -0.79 23.88 51.38
N PHE A 614 0.12 24.49 52.14
CA PHE A 614 1.56 24.34 51.94
C PHE A 614 2.17 23.39 52.96
N GLY A 615 2.78 22.31 52.50
CA GLY A 615 3.50 21.36 53.35
C GLY A 615 2.69 20.11 53.72
N ASN A 616 3.41 19.03 54.02
CA ASN A 616 2.84 17.70 54.26
C ASN A 616 2.05 17.60 55.59
N GLU A 617 2.16 18.59 56.47
CA GLU A 617 1.50 18.64 57.78
C GLU A 617 0.19 19.44 57.75
N THR A 618 -0.28 19.86 56.56
CA THR A 618 -1.51 20.67 56.48
C THR A 618 -2.74 19.83 56.79
N GLU A 619 -3.53 20.24 57.78
CA GLU A 619 -4.82 19.63 58.09
C GLU A 619 -5.86 19.89 56.98
N VAL A 620 -6.61 18.87 56.61
CA VAL A 620 -7.64 18.91 55.55
C VAL A 620 -9.03 18.64 56.16
N PRO A 621 -9.60 19.56 56.96
CA PRO A 621 -10.84 19.30 57.71
C PRO A 621 -12.13 19.34 56.87
N ASN A 622 -12.08 19.88 55.64
CA ASN A 622 -13.25 19.99 54.77
C ASN A 622 -13.36 18.83 53.78
N ALA A 623 -14.54 18.65 53.19
CA ALA A 623 -14.72 17.70 52.09
C ALA A 623 -13.85 18.07 50.87
N ALA A 624 -13.44 17.09 50.07
CA ALA A 624 -12.54 17.26 48.93
C ALA A 624 -13.03 18.26 47.85
N SER A 625 -14.33 18.58 47.82
CA SER A 625 -14.93 19.58 46.94
C SER A 625 -14.59 21.02 47.35
N PHE A 626 -14.37 21.28 48.65
CA PHE A 626 -14.03 22.61 49.18
C PHE A 626 -12.70 23.11 48.63
N TYR A 627 -11.73 22.20 48.46
CA TYR A 627 -10.40 22.53 47.98
C TYR A 627 -10.30 22.63 46.46
N LYS A 628 -11.41 22.42 45.73
CA LYS A 628 -11.43 22.40 44.26
C LYS A 628 -11.39 23.83 43.73
N LEU A 629 -10.27 24.19 43.11
CA LEU A 629 -10.09 25.48 42.44
C LEU A 629 -10.37 25.31 40.94
N GLN A 630 -11.19 26.20 40.38
CA GLN A 630 -11.43 26.23 38.94
C GLN A 630 -10.56 27.31 38.31
N GLN A 631 -9.71 26.92 37.37
CA GLN A 631 -8.83 27.82 36.65
C GLN A 631 -9.07 27.73 35.14
N ARG A 632 -9.14 28.89 34.49
CA ARG A 632 -9.14 29.02 33.03
C ARG A 632 -7.75 29.44 32.58
N ASN A 633 -7.16 28.63 31.70
CA ASN A 633 -5.83 28.86 31.16
C ASN A 633 -5.89 29.04 29.65
N ALA A 634 -5.26 30.12 29.17
CA ALA A 634 -5.01 30.35 27.76
C ALA A 634 -3.50 30.46 27.54
N LEU A 635 -2.97 29.69 26.59
CA LEU A 635 -1.56 29.66 26.24
C LEU A 635 -1.40 29.84 24.73
N ILE A 636 -0.55 30.79 24.34
CA ILE A 636 -0.04 30.91 22.97
C ILE A 636 1.47 30.82 23.04
N PHE A 637 2.04 29.81 22.38
CA PHE A 637 3.45 29.51 22.45
C PHE A 637 4.02 29.25 21.05
N PRO A 638 4.53 30.30 20.36
CA PRO A 638 5.29 30.15 19.13
C PRO A 638 6.73 29.71 19.43
N THR A 639 7.32 28.92 18.54
CA THR A 639 8.71 28.47 18.68
C THR A 639 9.40 28.40 17.32
N LEU A 640 10.66 28.81 17.28
CA LEU A 640 11.58 28.57 16.18
C LEU A 640 12.68 27.61 16.65
N ALA A 641 12.96 26.59 15.86
CA ALA A 641 13.98 25.58 16.16
C ALA A 641 14.99 25.51 15.01
N ILE A 642 16.28 25.57 15.35
CA ILE A 642 17.37 25.42 14.39
C ILE A 642 17.76 23.93 14.35
N ARG A 643 17.66 23.31 13.16
CA ARG A 643 18.14 21.95 12.93
C ARG A 643 19.66 21.94 12.81
N LYS A 644 20.34 21.32 13.78
CA LYS A 644 21.74 20.92 13.63
C LYS A 644 21.81 19.80 12.59
N GLY A 645 22.63 19.98 11.55
CA GLY A 645 22.79 18.99 10.47
C GLY A 645 23.23 17.64 11.04
N HIS A 646 22.58 16.56 10.64
CA HIS A 646 23.09 15.21 10.86
C HIS A 646 24.19 14.94 9.84
N ASN A 647 25.45 15.24 10.19
CA ASN A 647 26.60 14.58 9.57
C ASN A 647 26.71 13.18 10.18
N ARG A 648 25.96 12.22 9.65
CA ARG A 648 26.39 10.81 9.71
C ARG A 648 26.81 10.43 8.31
N GLY A 649 28.07 10.73 7.98
CA GLY A 649 28.78 9.96 6.99
C GLY A 649 28.94 8.55 7.56
N ALA A 650 28.15 7.61 7.07
CA ALA A 650 28.51 6.21 7.19
C ALA A 650 29.68 5.99 6.25
N ARG A 651 30.90 5.98 6.81
CA ARG A 651 31.97 5.16 6.25
C ARG A 651 31.48 3.71 6.41
N GLU A 652 30.90 3.13 5.38
CA GLU A 652 30.91 1.68 5.22
C GLU A 652 32.34 1.32 4.82
N GLY A 653 33.14 1.00 5.84
CA GLY A 653 34.40 0.32 5.66
C GLY A 653 34.13 -1.15 5.35
N ALA A 654 34.92 -1.66 4.42
CA ALA A 654 35.12 -3.06 4.12
C ALA A 654 35.01 -3.98 5.34
N GLY A 655 34.32 -5.10 5.15
CA GLY A 655 34.16 -6.22 6.07
C GLY A 655 33.24 -7.26 5.47
#